data_AF-A0A447X3W0-F1
#
_entry.id   AF-A0A447X3W0-F1
#
_cell.length_a   1.000
_cell.length_b   1.000
_cell.length_c   1.000
_cell.angle_alpha   90.00
_cell.angle_beta   90.00
_cell.angle_gamma   90.00
#
_symmetry.space_group_name_H-M   'P 1'
#
loop_
_entity.id
_entity.type
_entity.pdbx_description
1 polymer ?
#
loop_
_entity_poly.entity_id
_entity_poly.type
_entity_poly.pdbx_seq_one_letter_code
_entity_poly.pdbx_strand_id
1 'polypeptide(L)'
;MQVLYYMDVFVDLDKGADERSFVAKFDLNADFLGRYSKKQKDLKVTYLALDSVLEKREIKQNLIKNNVTVINIPDSEIRNILDYYDSTVEMVISNDISKKLKEHLVDYFRNKLGNLNPDIVIYWEFCSEIFAEVFKDSVLLEGSHTGFWRLENNNPDVLFNVSTKDKKYDDAFFEAIKKVEIVPEDVIDIQNLKKYYQDNIIFETQINRKTLDPDSKFKYLIFYPGNFPSLRFKKYSGFSSNAAFLQFLLEQIPNDCAIVYSKHSLDRTENDHYIDNNERIINLDKVSSIDNDISIRVLPHVDAVINIYSNIFMPAMLLGKPIFSYGNSPNSKFSIGTVEHVYNYLSTNATLSSDYIDISNKIIKYVLTHKVNTRFLRNEKNSFLYLKQIIKNIENNEYIKYLPQLGTLRGYKARLSQQLLLQNNVHINYEQTKFEKLLGYLINDNIRNIGFDIFDTLLCRPLVKPTDLFNLIEEDIYKVTKLRSFNFSTTRIHAESLARQGKIEVTLDEIYNKLQESTGFTDDTISKIKNIECEMERQLLTPRETMLEYFTLAKIHHKNLFVASDMYLPEDLLKDILISNGYEINQIPVYISCEYNKVKYNGSLFKLILLKEGFDASKTLFIGDNLKSDVQRATDNGLLAEHYPKAIDEFRKTNLFKPDVLGFVYKENFSFYLGMIANKLFDNPFVPFDHKTSINNSSALLGYYIFGPLVLSLTHWLIQNTKNSNYEKILFSSRDSRVVFDVYNYINDTLYNHQLPKSVYFYISRTATLSAYNNKALKGTLLSLYNSKLNVKKFLDYVLI
;
A
#
# COMPACT_ATOMS: atom_id res chain seq x y z
N MET A 1 8.86 31.15 -3.72
CA MET A 1 7.92 30.18 -4.30
C MET A 1 6.49 30.66 -4.11
N GLN A 2 5.80 30.99 -5.20
CA GLN A 2 4.40 31.35 -5.26
C GLN A 2 3.60 30.15 -5.78
N VAL A 3 2.71 29.60 -4.95
CA VAL A 3 1.88 28.44 -5.30
C VAL A 3 0.43 28.88 -5.39
N LEU A 4 -0.21 28.63 -6.52
CA LEU A 4 -1.64 28.82 -6.73
C LEU A 4 -2.33 27.46 -6.76
N TYR A 5 -3.23 27.22 -5.84
CA TYR A 5 -4.23 26.16 -5.99
C TYR A 5 -5.44 26.76 -6.70
N TYR A 6 -6.02 26.07 -7.67
CA TYR A 6 -7.29 26.52 -8.22
C TYR A 6 -8.23 25.39 -8.59
N MET A 7 -9.51 25.71 -8.50
CA MET A 7 -10.60 24.90 -9.02
C MET A 7 -11.10 25.53 -10.32
N ASP A 8 -11.19 24.74 -11.39
CA ASP A 8 -11.60 25.27 -12.69
C ASP A 8 -13.06 25.75 -12.65
N VAL A 9 -13.22 27.07 -12.77
CA VAL A 9 -14.51 27.75 -12.60
C VAL A 9 -15.56 27.32 -13.62
N PHE A 10 -15.16 26.84 -14.81
CA PHE A 10 -16.11 26.37 -15.81
C PHE A 10 -16.65 25.01 -15.41
N VAL A 11 -15.78 24.07 -15.01
CA VAL A 11 -16.19 22.75 -14.50
C VAL A 11 -17.09 22.88 -13.27
N ASP A 12 -16.83 23.88 -12.44
CA ASP A 12 -17.58 24.08 -11.20
C ASP A 12 -18.94 24.75 -11.41
N LEU A 13 -19.09 25.61 -12.44
CA LEU A 13 -20.36 26.27 -12.78
C LEU A 13 -21.45 25.32 -13.30
N ASP A 14 -21.03 24.22 -13.92
CA ASP A 14 -21.91 23.16 -14.44
C ASP A 14 -22.32 22.16 -13.32
N LYS A 15 -21.50 22.02 -12.28
CA LYS A 15 -21.67 21.01 -11.24
C LYS A 15 -22.41 21.52 -10.00
N GLY A 16 -22.91 20.58 -9.21
CA GLY A 16 -23.35 20.87 -7.84
C GLY A 16 -22.16 21.26 -6.97
N ALA A 17 -22.20 22.47 -6.39
CA ALA A 17 -21.14 23.02 -5.53
C ALA A 17 -20.69 22.09 -4.38
N ASP A 18 -21.55 21.16 -3.93
CA ASP A 18 -21.22 20.27 -2.81
C ASP A 18 -20.10 19.26 -3.14
N GLU A 19 -20.13 18.61 -4.31
CA GLU A 19 -19.09 17.64 -4.70
C GLU A 19 -17.75 18.32 -4.98
N ARG A 20 -17.78 19.49 -5.62
CA ARG A 20 -16.57 20.27 -5.89
C ARG A 20 -15.97 20.85 -4.62
N SER A 21 -16.80 21.23 -3.65
CA SER A 21 -16.32 21.62 -2.32
C SER A 21 -15.65 20.47 -1.56
N PHE A 22 -16.02 19.20 -1.82
CA PHE A 22 -15.30 18.05 -1.25
C PHE A 22 -13.88 17.97 -1.81
N VAL A 23 -13.73 17.98 -3.14
CA VAL A 23 -12.41 17.93 -3.81
C VAL A 23 -11.52 19.09 -3.37
N ALA A 24 -12.08 20.31 -3.35
CA ALA A 24 -11.39 21.51 -2.90
C ALA A 24 -10.81 21.34 -1.48
N LYS A 25 -11.60 20.78 -0.56
CA LYS A 25 -11.24 20.61 0.85
C LYS A 25 -10.31 19.44 1.10
N PHE A 26 -10.54 18.29 0.45
CA PHE A 26 -9.92 17.02 0.84
C PHE A 26 -8.85 16.50 -0.12
N ASP A 27 -8.78 16.98 -1.36
CA ASP A 27 -7.80 16.53 -2.36
C ASP A 27 -6.76 17.61 -2.64
N LEU A 28 -7.17 18.85 -2.92
CA LEU A 28 -6.22 19.98 -3.10
C LEU A 28 -5.59 20.44 -1.78
N ASN A 29 -6.35 20.50 -0.68
CA ASN A 29 -5.85 20.71 0.69
C ASN A 29 -4.88 21.89 0.91
N ALA A 30 -5.08 23.04 0.24
CA ALA A 30 -4.12 24.17 0.27
C ALA A 30 -3.81 24.71 1.69
N ASP A 31 -4.72 24.48 2.65
CA ASP A 31 -4.58 24.86 4.06
C ASP A 31 -3.25 24.43 4.70
N PHE A 32 -2.77 23.23 4.38
CA PHE A 32 -1.57 22.67 5.03
C PHE A 32 -0.31 23.40 4.60
N LEU A 33 -0.16 23.66 3.29
CA LEU A 33 0.94 24.46 2.76
C LEU A 33 0.82 25.93 3.22
N GLY A 34 -0.41 26.44 3.28
CA GLY A 34 -0.71 27.75 3.86
C GLY A 34 -0.17 27.90 5.28
N ARG A 35 -0.41 26.93 6.17
CA ARG A 35 0.14 26.98 7.54
C ARG A 35 1.66 27.04 7.56
N TYR A 36 2.33 26.31 6.66
CA TYR A 36 3.79 26.33 6.56
C TYR A 36 4.33 27.69 6.11
N SER A 37 3.60 28.44 5.28
CA SER A 37 4.01 29.77 4.81
C SER A 37 4.23 30.78 5.95
N LYS A 38 3.61 30.57 7.13
CA LYS A 38 3.89 31.37 8.34
C LYS A 38 5.33 31.20 8.83
N LYS A 39 5.95 30.05 8.57
CA LYS A 39 7.31 29.68 8.96
C LYS A 39 8.33 29.90 7.84
N GLN A 40 7.88 29.95 6.58
CA GLN A 40 8.72 30.04 5.39
C GLN A 40 8.42 31.33 4.62
N LYS A 41 9.20 32.39 4.85
CA LYS A 41 8.91 33.76 4.38
C LYS A 41 8.82 33.92 2.87
N ASP A 42 9.49 33.07 2.10
CA ASP A 42 9.52 33.05 0.64
C ASP A 42 8.40 32.21 0.02
N LEU A 43 7.57 31.55 0.83
CA LEU A 43 6.40 30.80 0.37
C LEU A 43 5.14 31.68 0.43
N LYS A 44 4.46 31.84 -0.71
CA LYS A 44 3.13 32.45 -0.80
C LYS A 44 2.15 31.43 -1.36
N VAL A 45 1.01 31.27 -0.71
CA VAL A 45 -0.03 30.32 -1.11
C VAL A 45 -1.31 31.07 -1.44
N THR A 46 -1.80 30.88 -2.66
CA THR A 46 -3.05 31.47 -3.14
C THR A 46 -4.03 30.36 -3.50
N TYR A 47 -5.32 30.63 -3.35
CA TYR A 47 -6.40 29.73 -3.74
C TYR A 47 -7.42 30.47 -4.59
N LEU A 48 -7.74 29.98 -5.79
CA LEU A 48 -8.76 30.56 -6.67
C LEU A 48 -9.91 29.57 -6.88
N ALA A 49 -11.13 30.01 -6.62
CA ALA A 49 -12.35 29.24 -6.89
C ALA A 49 -13.58 30.15 -6.99
N LEU A 50 -14.70 29.55 -7.43
CA LEU A 50 -16.02 30.17 -7.42
C LEU A 50 -16.52 30.46 -5.99
N ASP A 51 -17.38 31.48 -5.83
CA ASP A 51 -18.04 31.76 -4.56
C ASP A 51 -18.92 30.60 -4.09
N SER A 52 -19.69 30.01 -5.01
CA SER A 52 -20.53 28.83 -4.76
C SER A 52 -19.77 27.65 -4.12
N VAL A 53 -18.50 27.45 -4.48
CA VAL A 53 -17.61 26.44 -3.89
C VAL A 53 -17.04 26.92 -2.55
N LEU A 54 -16.54 28.16 -2.50
CA LEU A 54 -15.86 28.73 -1.33
C LEU A 54 -16.77 28.92 -0.11
N GLU A 55 -18.07 29.11 -0.33
CA GLU A 55 -19.10 29.27 0.70
C GLU A 55 -19.52 27.93 1.35
N LYS A 56 -19.15 26.80 0.75
CA LYS A 56 -19.42 25.47 1.31
C LYS A 56 -18.31 25.03 2.27
N ARG A 57 -18.68 24.16 3.22
CA ARG A 57 -17.76 23.42 4.10
C ARG A 57 -16.73 24.30 4.85
N GLU A 58 -17.06 25.57 5.06
CA GLU A 58 -16.20 26.60 5.66
C GLU A 58 -14.83 26.75 4.96
N ILE A 59 -14.74 26.47 3.65
CA ILE A 59 -13.47 26.44 2.92
C ILE A 59 -12.77 27.79 2.98
N LYS A 60 -13.46 28.87 2.60
CA LYS A 60 -12.89 30.23 2.61
C LYS A 60 -12.34 30.64 3.98
N GLN A 61 -13.09 30.37 5.04
CA GLN A 61 -12.70 30.72 6.40
C GLN A 61 -11.46 29.93 6.86
N ASN A 62 -11.41 28.62 6.54
CA ASN A 62 -10.28 27.77 6.87
C ASN A 62 -9.01 28.19 6.11
N LEU A 63 -9.11 28.46 4.80
CA LEU A 63 -7.99 28.94 3.97
C LEU A 63 -7.38 30.24 4.54
N ILE A 64 -8.21 31.23 4.84
CA ILE A 64 -7.75 32.52 5.39
C ILE A 64 -7.08 32.31 6.76
N LYS A 65 -7.71 31.52 7.65
CA LYS A 65 -7.14 31.20 8.98
C LYS A 65 -5.75 30.54 8.86
N ASN A 66 -5.54 29.77 7.79
CA ASN A 66 -4.30 29.09 7.47
C ASN A 66 -3.35 29.90 6.58
N ASN A 67 -3.50 31.24 6.48
CA ASN A 67 -2.59 32.11 5.71
C ASN A 67 -2.56 31.83 4.20
N VAL A 68 -3.69 31.38 3.64
CA VAL A 68 -3.88 31.27 2.20
C VAL A 68 -4.63 32.51 1.69
N THR A 69 -4.09 33.17 0.68
CA THR A 69 -4.77 34.27 -0.01
C THR A 69 -5.88 33.70 -0.89
N VAL A 70 -7.12 34.14 -0.70
CA VAL A 70 -8.28 33.62 -1.46
C VAL A 70 -8.68 34.62 -2.54
N ILE A 71 -8.69 34.16 -3.79
CA ILE A 71 -9.26 34.88 -4.95
C ILE A 71 -10.63 34.28 -5.23
N ASN A 72 -11.66 35.09 -5.02
CA ASN A 72 -13.05 34.71 -5.19
C ASN A 72 -13.56 35.16 -6.56
N ILE A 73 -14.06 34.22 -7.36
CA ILE A 73 -14.69 34.49 -8.65
C ILE A 73 -16.21 34.38 -8.49
N PRO A 74 -16.99 35.46 -8.63
CA PRO A 74 -18.44 35.36 -8.51
C PRO A 74 -19.03 34.54 -9.65
N ASP A 75 -19.90 33.57 -9.33
CA ASP A 75 -20.61 32.76 -10.34
C ASP A 75 -21.32 33.64 -11.39
N SER A 76 -21.95 34.71 -10.94
CA SER A 76 -22.71 35.65 -11.78
C SER A 76 -21.85 36.38 -12.81
N GLU A 77 -20.60 36.72 -12.48
CA GLU A 77 -19.71 37.42 -13.42
C GLU A 77 -19.36 36.53 -14.62
N ILE A 78 -19.09 35.24 -14.37
CA ILE A 78 -18.81 34.30 -15.46
C ILE A 78 -20.06 34.04 -16.30
N ARG A 79 -21.22 33.84 -15.66
CA ARG A 79 -22.50 33.64 -16.37
C ARG A 79 -22.82 34.84 -17.27
N ASN A 80 -22.69 36.06 -16.76
CA ASN A 80 -22.92 37.27 -17.54
C ASN A 80 -21.99 37.41 -18.75
N ILE A 81 -20.71 37.02 -18.62
CA ILE A 81 -19.77 37.01 -19.75
C ILE A 81 -20.23 35.99 -20.79
N LEU A 82 -20.57 34.77 -20.37
CA LEU A 82 -21.02 33.71 -21.28
C LEU A 82 -22.33 34.09 -22.00
N ASP A 83 -23.31 34.63 -21.26
CA ASP A 83 -24.59 35.09 -21.80
C ASP A 83 -24.40 36.22 -22.83
N TYR A 84 -23.46 37.14 -22.60
CA TYR A 84 -23.15 38.22 -23.54
C TYR A 84 -22.64 37.72 -24.90
N TYR A 85 -21.98 36.55 -24.95
CA TYR A 85 -21.51 35.93 -26.18
C TYR A 85 -22.36 34.74 -26.64
N ASP A 86 -23.56 34.55 -26.07
CA ASP A 86 -24.45 33.42 -26.38
C ASP A 86 -23.70 32.06 -26.35
N SER A 87 -22.91 31.87 -25.29
CA SER A 87 -22.01 30.71 -25.15
C SER A 87 -22.30 29.94 -23.88
N THR A 88 -21.98 28.66 -23.87
CA THR A 88 -22.18 27.79 -22.70
C THR A 88 -20.84 27.37 -22.08
N VAL A 89 -20.89 26.89 -20.84
CA VAL A 89 -19.74 26.27 -20.17
C VAL A 89 -19.20 25.08 -20.97
N GLU A 90 -20.08 24.29 -21.57
CA GLU A 90 -19.72 23.16 -22.41
C GLU A 90 -18.87 23.59 -23.60
N MET A 91 -19.26 24.67 -24.29
CA MET A 91 -18.50 25.25 -25.38
C MET A 91 -17.09 25.67 -24.93
N VAL A 92 -16.95 26.26 -23.74
CA VAL A 92 -15.64 26.63 -23.19
C VAL A 92 -14.76 25.40 -22.94
N ILE A 93 -15.31 24.34 -22.32
CA ILE A 93 -14.57 23.11 -21.98
C ILE A 93 -14.12 22.35 -23.24
N SER A 94 -14.95 22.37 -24.28
CA SER A 94 -14.65 21.79 -25.59
C SER A 94 -13.76 22.69 -26.46
N ASN A 95 -13.40 23.89 -25.96
CA ASN A 95 -12.66 24.92 -26.69
C ASN A 95 -13.35 25.31 -28.03
N ASP A 96 -14.67 25.25 -28.05
CA ASP A 96 -15.54 25.63 -29.16
C ASP A 96 -16.19 26.99 -28.88
N ILE A 97 -15.34 28.01 -28.71
CA ILE A 97 -15.76 29.38 -28.39
C ILE A 97 -15.13 30.38 -29.35
N SER A 98 -15.79 31.52 -29.52
CA SER A 98 -15.25 32.59 -30.35
C SER A 98 -13.93 33.14 -29.78
N LYS A 99 -13.02 33.57 -30.66
CA LYS A 99 -11.74 34.20 -30.27
C LYS A 99 -11.96 35.41 -29.34
N LYS A 100 -13.01 36.21 -29.59
CA LYS A 100 -13.37 37.37 -28.76
C LYS A 100 -13.78 36.97 -27.34
N LEU A 101 -14.57 35.90 -27.20
CA LEU A 101 -14.94 35.38 -25.87
C LEU A 101 -13.70 34.86 -25.14
N LYS A 102 -12.83 34.11 -25.84
CA LYS A 102 -11.57 33.61 -25.27
C LYS A 102 -10.69 34.76 -24.75
N GLU A 103 -10.48 35.80 -25.55
CA GLU A 103 -9.71 36.99 -25.17
C GLU A 103 -10.33 37.70 -23.95
N HIS A 104 -11.66 37.92 -23.96
CA HIS A 104 -12.35 38.55 -22.83
C HIS A 104 -12.20 37.71 -21.54
N LEU A 105 -12.38 36.40 -21.59
CA LEU A 105 -12.19 35.54 -20.42
C LEU A 105 -10.75 35.57 -19.91
N VAL A 106 -9.76 35.49 -20.79
CA VAL A 106 -8.34 35.57 -20.42
C VAL A 106 -8.02 36.91 -19.75
N ASP A 107 -8.49 38.03 -20.31
CA ASP A 107 -8.27 39.36 -19.76
C ASP A 107 -9.01 39.54 -18.42
N TYR A 108 -10.23 39.03 -18.31
CA TYR A 108 -10.98 39.01 -17.06
C TYR A 108 -10.19 38.30 -15.94
N PHE A 109 -9.66 37.10 -16.20
CA PHE A 109 -8.89 36.37 -15.18
C PHE A 109 -7.56 37.04 -14.87
N ARG A 110 -6.84 37.56 -15.88
CA ARG A 110 -5.61 38.35 -15.65
C ARG A 110 -5.88 39.56 -14.76
N ASN A 111 -6.98 40.27 -14.99
CA ASN A 111 -7.40 41.40 -14.15
C ASN A 111 -7.73 40.98 -12.71
N LYS A 112 -8.42 39.84 -12.51
CA LYS A 112 -8.71 39.30 -11.18
C LYS A 112 -7.46 38.81 -10.45
N LEU A 113 -6.47 38.27 -11.17
CA LEU A 113 -5.20 37.82 -10.61
C LEU A 113 -4.24 38.98 -10.31
N GLY A 114 -4.39 40.11 -11.00
CA GLY A 114 -3.52 41.28 -10.85
C GLY A 114 -2.07 40.96 -11.17
N ASN A 115 -1.16 41.24 -10.23
CA ASN A 115 0.27 40.98 -10.38
C ASN A 115 0.70 39.55 -9.98
N LEU A 116 -0.25 38.64 -9.71
CA LEU A 116 0.07 37.27 -9.33
C LEU A 116 0.66 36.50 -10.52
N ASN A 117 1.93 36.12 -10.39
CA ASN A 117 2.60 35.21 -11.33
C ASN A 117 3.08 33.97 -10.56
N PRO A 118 2.28 32.90 -10.51
CA PRO A 118 2.62 31.72 -9.71
C PRO A 118 3.76 30.93 -10.34
N ASP A 119 4.67 30.42 -9.51
CA ASP A 119 5.70 29.47 -9.95
C ASP A 119 5.06 28.11 -10.26
N ILE A 120 4.09 27.71 -9.42
CA ILE A 120 3.35 26.44 -9.55
C ILE A 120 1.84 26.71 -9.49
N VAL A 121 1.09 26.09 -10.39
CA VAL A 121 -0.37 26.02 -10.35
C VAL A 121 -0.81 24.56 -10.14
N ILE A 122 -1.57 24.30 -9.08
CA ILE A 122 -2.06 22.97 -8.71
C ILE A 122 -3.57 22.95 -8.87
N TYR A 123 -4.09 21.96 -9.61
CA TYR A 123 -5.51 21.83 -9.87
C TYR A 123 -5.91 20.36 -9.98
N TRP A 124 -7.21 20.09 -9.97
CA TRP A 124 -7.73 18.71 -9.97
C TRP A 124 -8.36 18.36 -11.31
N GLU A 125 -7.83 17.31 -11.96
CA GLU A 125 -8.35 16.61 -13.14
C GLU A 125 -8.56 17.38 -14.45
N PHE A 126 -8.67 18.71 -14.44
CA PHE A 126 -8.98 19.48 -15.63
C PHE A 126 -8.52 20.94 -15.54
N CYS A 127 -7.91 21.41 -16.62
CA CYS A 127 -7.55 22.81 -16.85
C CYS A 127 -8.14 23.24 -18.19
N SER A 128 -9.00 24.25 -18.20
CA SER A 128 -9.50 24.85 -19.44
C SER A 128 -8.38 25.58 -20.20
N GLU A 129 -8.51 25.66 -21.53
CA GLU A 129 -7.59 26.40 -22.40
C GLU A 129 -7.42 27.88 -22.00
N ILE A 130 -8.45 28.45 -21.35
CA ILE A 130 -8.39 29.79 -20.77
C ILE A 130 -7.31 29.86 -19.69
N PHE A 131 -7.37 28.97 -18.69
CA PHE A 131 -6.39 28.97 -17.60
C PHE A 131 -5.00 28.50 -18.06
N ALA A 132 -4.93 27.58 -19.02
CA ALA A 132 -3.66 27.18 -19.63
C ALA A 132 -2.95 28.36 -20.34
N GLU A 133 -3.72 29.33 -20.86
CA GLU A 133 -3.18 30.57 -21.42
C GLU A 133 -2.85 31.63 -20.37
N VAL A 134 -3.69 31.75 -19.33
CA VAL A 134 -3.46 32.66 -18.20
C VAL A 134 -2.18 32.28 -17.44
N PHE A 135 -1.94 30.98 -17.23
CA PHE A 135 -0.80 30.45 -16.47
C PHE A 135 0.30 29.84 -17.36
N LYS A 136 0.43 30.32 -18.60
CA LYS A 136 1.35 29.75 -19.60
C LYS A 136 2.82 29.68 -19.17
N ASP A 137 3.23 30.52 -18.23
CA ASP A 137 4.61 30.64 -17.75
C ASP A 137 4.86 29.86 -16.45
N SER A 138 3.83 29.22 -15.88
CA SER A 138 3.89 28.46 -14.64
C SER A 138 4.15 26.96 -14.87
N VAL A 139 4.64 26.26 -13.85
CA VAL A 139 4.57 24.79 -13.79
C VAL A 139 3.15 24.40 -13.39
N LEU A 140 2.53 23.52 -14.15
CA LEU A 140 1.15 23.10 -13.92
C LEU A 140 1.13 21.65 -13.42
N LEU A 141 0.50 21.43 -12.27
CA LEU A 141 0.38 20.13 -11.60
C LEU A 141 -1.09 19.70 -11.56
N GLU A 142 -1.44 18.76 -12.43
CA GLU A 142 -2.76 18.14 -12.47
C GLU A 142 -2.83 16.97 -11.48
N GLY A 143 -3.58 17.10 -10.39
CA GLY A 143 -3.84 15.99 -9.47
C GLY A 143 -4.98 15.10 -9.94
N SER A 144 -4.81 13.79 -9.77
CA SER A 144 -5.88 12.79 -9.87
C SER A 144 -5.60 11.59 -8.96
N HIS A 145 -6.64 10.83 -8.60
CA HIS A 145 -6.48 9.54 -7.92
C HIS A 145 -6.04 8.46 -8.90
N THR A 146 -5.21 7.53 -8.44
CA THR A 146 -4.80 6.39 -9.28
C THR A 146 -5.89 5.33 -9.38
N GLY A 147 -5.76 4.40 -10.34
CA GLY A 147 -6.64 3.23 -10.42
C GLY A 147 -6.52 2.27 -9.23
N PHE A 148 -5.49 2.43 -8.40
CA PHE A 148 -5.23 1.61 -7.22
C PHE A 148 -5.80 2.19 -5.92
N TRP A 149 -6.14 3.48 -5.92
CA TRP A 149 -6.62 4.19 -4.73
C TRP A 149 -7.77 3.47 -3.99
N ARG A 150 -8.74 2.91 -4.72
CA ARG A 150 -9.90 2.22 -4.11
C ARG A 150 -9.51 0.99 -3.29
N LEU A 151 -8.44 0.31 -3.69
CA LEU A 151 -7.90 -0.85 -2.97
C LEU A 151 -7.21 -0.45 -1.67
N GLU A 152 -6.69 0.77 -1.66
CA GLU A 152 -6.08 1.40 -0.50
C GLU A 152 -7.15 2.05 0.38
N ASN A 153 -8.40 1.56 0.36
CA ASN A 153 -9.55 1.91 1.21
C ASN A 153 -9.13 2.50 2.58
N ASN A 154 -9.28 3.82 2.73
CA ASN A 154 -8.83 4.71 3.82
C ASN A 154 -7.44 5.36 3.70
N ASN A 155 -6.80 5.31 2.53
CA ASN A 155 -5.49 5.91 2.31
C ASN A 155 -5.40 6.61 0.95
N PRO A 156 -6.02 7.79 0.79
CA PRO A 156 -6.11 8.44 -0.50
C PRO A 156 -4.75 8.82 -1.09
N ASP A 157 -4.60 8.60 -2.40
CA ASP A 157 -3.39 8.94 -3.14
C ASP A 157 -3.63 10.07 -4.14
N VAL A 158 -2.55 10.70 -4.57
CA VAL A 158 -2.55 11.69 -5.64
C VAL A 158 -1.38 11.37 -6.56
N LEU A 159 -1.66 11.29 -7.85
CA LEU A 159 -0.65 11.32 -8.89
C LEU A 159 -0.75 12.66 -9.62
N PHE A 160 0.37 13.37 -9.71
CA PHE A 160 0.44 14.64 -10.43
C PHE A 160 0.92 14.45 -11.86
N ASN A 161 0.23 15.01 -12.85
CA ASN A 161 0.82 15.22 -14.17
C ASN A 161 1.48 16.59 -14.22
N VAL A 162 2.72 16.65 -14.69
CA VAL A 162 3.51 17.88 -14.72
C VAL A 162 3.55 18.45 -16.13
N SER A 163 3.06 19.67 -16.31
CA SER A 163 3.20 20.44 -17.55
C SER A 163 4.05 21.70 -17.32
N THR A 164 4.79 22.10 -18.34
CA THR A 164 5.67 23.28 -18.33
C THR A 164 5.44 24.12 -19.59
N LYS A 165 5.96 25.36 -19.63
CA LYS A 165 5.84 26.24 -20.80
C LYS A 165 6.29 25.59 -22.12
N ASP A 166 7.32 24.74 -22.06
CA ASP A 166 7.94 24.09 -23.22
C ASP A 166 7.31 22.73 -23.55
N LYS A 167 6.49 22.17 -22.64
CA LYS A 167 5.92 20.83 -22.72
C LYS A 167 4.50 20.85 -22.12
N LYS A 168 3.51 21.15 -22.96
CA LYS A 168 2.10 21.30 -22.58
C LYS A 168 1.29 20.03 -22.85
N TYR A 169 0.51 19.62 -21.85
CA TYR A 169 -0.72 18.79 -21.80
C TYR A 169 -0.97 17.63 -22.77
N ASP A 170 -1.76 16.66 -22.29
CA ASP A 170 -2.14 15.35 -22.84
C ASP A 170 -1.01 14.35 -23.10
N ASP A 171 0.18 14.81 -23.51
CA ASP A 171 1.31 13.93 -23.81
C ASP A 171 2.26 13.73 -22.63
N ALA A 172 2.24 14.63 -21.64
CA ALA A 172 3.23 14.63 -20.57
C ALA A 172 3.26 13.31 -19.78
N PHE A 173 2.08 12.76 -19.44
CA PHE A 173 1.95 11.51 -18.71
C PHE A 173 2.40 10.29 -19.53
N PHE A 174 1.92 10.18 -20.77
CA PHE A 174 2.30 9.09 -21.67
C PHE A 174 3.80 9.11 -21.99
N GLU A 175 4.37 10.29 -22.26
CA GLU A 175 5.78 10.48 -22.52
C GLU A 175 6.66 10.26 -21.28
N ALA A 176 6.16 10.55 -20.08
CA ALA A 176 6.84 10.17 -18.84
C ALA A 176 6.93 8.64 -18.73
N ILE A 177 5.80 7.94 -18.94
CA ILE A 177 5.73 6.47 -18.85
C ILE A 177 6.62 5.80 -19.91
N LYS A 178 6.60 6.25 -21.16
CA LYS A 178 7.42 5.66 -22.22
C LYS A 178 8.92 5.63 -21.90
N LYS A 179 9.38 6.62 -21.13
CA LYS A 179 10.78 6.78 -20.74
C LYS A 179 11.15 6.04 -19.45
N VAL A 180 10.18 5.42 -18.76
CA VAL A 180 10.46 4.56 -17.61
C VAL A 180 11.21 3.32 -18.09
N GLU A 181 12.31 3.01 -17.43
CA GLU A 181 13.06 1.78 -17.66
C GLU A 181 12.54 0.66 -16.75
N ILE A 182 12.45 -0.55 -17.29
CA ILE A 182 12.07 -1.76 -16.56
C ILE A 182 13.30 -2.65 -16.43
N VAL A 183 13.73 -2.91 -15.20
CA VAL A 183 14.79 -3.88 -14.90
C VAL A 183 14.17 -5.25 -14.56
N PRO A 184 14.94 -6.35 -14.62
CA PRO A 184 14.41 -7.70 -14.33
C PRO A 184 13.71 -7.80 -12.96
N GLU A 185 14.23 -7.11 -11.95
CA GLU A 185 13.67 -7.08 -10.60
C GLU A 185 12.27 -6.45 -10.58
N ASP A 186 12.02 -5.41 -11.38
CA ASP A 186 10.70 -4.79 -11.49
C ASP A 186 9.67 -5.79 -12.04
N VAL A 187 10.05 -6.60 -13.03
CA VAL A 187 9.17 -7.62 -13.62
C VAL A 187 8.78 -8.66 -12.57
N ILE A 188 9.74 -9.11 -11.76
CA ILE A 188 9.51 -10.05 -10.66
C ILE A 188 8.57 -9.42 -9.62
N ASP A 189 8.80 -8.17 -9.24
CA ASP A 189 7.95 -7.47 -8.28
C ASP A 189 6.53 -7.23 -8.81
N ILE A 190 6.37 -6.89 -10.09
CA ILE A 190 5.05 -6.75 -10.73
C ILE A 190 4.33 -8.09 -10.76
N GLN A 191 5.01 -9.19 -11.08
CA GLN A 191 4.42 -10.53 -11.05
C GLN A 191 4.01 -10.93 -9.63
N ASN A 192 4.85 -10.66 -8.63
CA ASN A 192 4.54 -10.88 -7.23
C ASN A 192 3.34 -10.06 -6.78
N LEU A 193 3.23 -8.80 -7.22
CA LEU A 193 2.09 -7.95 -6.94
C LEU A 193 0.82 -8.47 -7.62
N LYS A 194 0.90 -8.85 -8.91
CA LYS A 194 -0.22 -9.45 -9.66
C LYS A 194 -0.75 -10.69 -8.95
N LYS A 195 0.14 -11.59 -8.55
CA LYS A 195 -0.23 -12.80 -7.80
C LYS A 195 -0.88 -12.45 -6.47
N TYR A 196 -0.28 -11.54 -5.71
CA TYR A 196 -0.85 -11.07 -4.44
C TYR A 196 -2.27 -10.52 -4.62
N TYR A 197 -2.48 -9.73 -5.68
CA TYR A 197 -3.77 -9.17 -6.04
C TYR A 197 -4.80 -10.24 -6.37
N GLN A 198 -4.41 -11.24 -7.16
CA GLN A 198 -5.27 -12.39 -7.50
C GLN A 198 -5.67 -13.16 -6.23
N ASP A 199 -4.72 -13.41 -5.34
CA ASP A 199 -4.91 -14.26 -4.17
C ASP A 199 -5.67 -13.56 -3.01
N ASN A 200 -5.60 -12.23 -2.90
CA ASN A 200 -6.05 -11.50 -1.69
C ASN A 200 -7.09 -10.41 -1.96
N ILE A 201 -7.17 -9.88 -3.18
CA ILE A 201 -8.15 -8.83 -3.53
C ILE A 201 -9.25 -9.43 -4.39
N ILE A 202 -8.87 -10.24 -5.36
CA ILE A 202 -9.79 -10.86 -6.31
C ILE A 202 -10.38 -12.17 -5.78
N PHE A 203 -9.72 -12.78 -4.78
CA PHE A 203 -10.00 -14.10 -4.20
C PHE A 203 -11.46 -14.51 -4.36
N GLU A 204 -11.70 -15.77 -4.78
CA GLU A 204 -13.02 -16.28 -5.18
C GLU A 204 -14.14 -15.66 -4.35
N THR A 205 -14.73 -14.63 -4.94
CA THR A 205 -15.97 -14.06 -4.46
C THR A 205 -17.09 -14.98 -4.93
N GLN A 206 -18.32 -14.64 -4.58
CA GLN A 206 -19.50 -15.29 -5.14
C GLN A 206 -19.60 -15.12 -6.68
N ILE A 207 -18.71 -14.34 -7.32
CA ILE A 207 -18.76 -14.00 -8.74
C ILE A 207 -17.65 -14.73 -9.51
N ASN A 208 -18.08 -15.41 -10.56
CA ASN A 208 -17.26 -16.05 -11.56
C ASN A 208 -18.05 -16.06 -12.89
N ARG A 209 -17.51 -16.68 -13.95
CA ARG A 209 -18.19 -16.74 -15.25
C ARG A 209 -19.59 -17.35 -15.16
N LYS A 210 -19.78 -18.38 -14.32
CA LYS A 210 -21.10 -19.01 -14.09
C LYS A 210 -22.06 -18.12 -13.31
N THR A 211 -21.56 -17.21 -12.47
CA THR A 211 -22.42 -16.21 -11.81
C THR A 211 -22.83 -15.09 -12.77
N LEU A 212 -21.92 -14.66 -13.67
CA LEU A 212 -22.18 -13.58 -14.64
C LEU A 212 -23.03 -14.04 -15.82
N ASP A 213 -22.82 -15.26 -16.30
CA ASP A 213 -23.53 -15.87 -17.43
C ASP A 213 -23.91 -17.33 -17.08
N PRO A 214 -24.98 -17.55 -16.27
CA PRO A 214 -25.33 -18.86 -15.73
C PRO A 214 -25.67 -19.91 -16.78
N ASP A 215 -26.26 -19.46 -17.88
CA ASP A 215 -26.69 -20.30 -19.01
C ASP A 215 -25.60 -20.44 -20.08
N SER A 216 -24.43 -19.81 -19.88
CA SER A 216 -23.32 -19.79 -20.84
C SER A 216 -23.76 -19.31 -22.24
N LYS A 217 -24.62 -18.29 -22.29
CA LYS A 217 -25.18 -17.71 -23.53
C LYS A 217 -24.12 -16.97 -24.34
N PHE A 218 -23.13 -16.37 -23.67
CA PHE A 218 -22.20 -15.44 -24.29
C PHE A 218 -20.81 -16.04 -24.42
N LYS A 219 -20.27 -15.98 -25.63
CA LYS A 219 -18.90 -16.39 -25.95
C LYS A 219 -17.89 -15.48 -25.25
N TYR A 220 -18.12 -14.17 -25.27
CA TYR A 220 -17.24 -13.18 -24.65
C TYR A 220 -18.00 -12.24 -23.71
N LEU A 221 -17.37 -11.91 -22.58
CA LEU A 221 -17.81 -10.88 -21.66
C LEU A 221 -16.85 -9.69 -21.74
N ILE A 222 -17.35 -8.55 -22.16
CA ILE A 222 -16.59 -7.30 -22.31
C ILE A 222 -16.96 -6.38 -21.14
N PHE A 223 -15.98 -5.92 -20.39
CA PHE A 223 -16.24 -5.04 -19.25
C PHE A 223 -16.23 -3.56 -19.66
N TYR A 224 -17.32 -2.86 -19.34
CA TYR A 224 -17.38 -1.41 -19.39
C TYR A 224 -17.51 -0.84 -17.97
N PRO A 225 -16.43 -0.30 -17.38
CA PRO A 225 -16.54 0.52 -16.18
C PRO A 225 -17.20 1.85 -16.54
N GLY A 226 -18.41 2.07 -16.02
CA GLY A 226 -19.15 3.31 -16.20
C GLY A 226 -18.32 4.53 -15.78
N ASN A 227 -18.48 5.61 -16.54
CA ASN A 227 -17.81 6.88 -16.27
C ASN A 227 -18.72 7.79 -15.46
N PHE A 228 -18.17 8.79 -14.79
CA PHE A 228 -18.99 9.82 -14.14
C PHE A 228 -19.62 10.73 -15.20
N PRO A 229 -20.96 10.81 -15.34
CA PRO A 229 -21.62 11.65 -16.34
C PRO A 229 -21.30 13.13 -16.11
N SER A 230 -20.31 13.63 -16.82
CA SER A 230 -19.71 14.95 -16.61
C SER A 230 -19.36 15.58 -17.96
N LEU A 231 -19.14 16.90 -17.99
CA LEU A 231 -18.63 17.55 -19.20
C LEU A 231 -17.29 16.96 -19.68
N ARG A 232 -16.48 16.39 -18.78
CA ARG A 232 -15.28 15.63 -19.13
C ARG A 232 -15.63 14.34 -19.88
N PHE A 233 -16.59 13.56 -19.39
CA PHE A 233 -17.08 12.38 -20.09
C PHE A 233 -17.62 12.75 -21.47
N LYS A 234 -18.48 13.77 -21.55
CA LYS A 234 -19.06 14.24 -22.81
C LYS A 234 -17.99 14.76 -23.78
N LYS A 235 -17.00 15.52 -23.31
CA LYS A 235 -15.86 15.99 -24.12
C LYS A 235 -15.11 14.82 -24.76
N TYR A 236 -14.83 13.76 -23.99
CA TYR A 236 -14.02 12.66 -24.48
C TYR A 236 -14.79 11.61 -25.26
N SER A 237 -16.08 11.39 -24.95
CA SER A 237 -16.90 10.36 -25.58
C SER A 237 -17.89 10.89 -26.62
N GLY A 238 -18.29 12.16 -26.54
CA GLY A 238 -19.43 12.71 -27.30
C GLY A 238 -20.81 12.30 -26.73
N PHE A 239 -20.88 11.47 -25.70
CA PHE A 239 -22.13 10.98 -25.11
C PHE A 239 -22.49 11.75 -23.83
N SER A 240 -23.79 11.99 -23.64
CA SER A 240 -24.33 12.64 -22.43
C SER A 240 -24.58 11.67 -21.28
N SER A 241 -24.67 10.35 -21.53
CA SER A 241 -24.92 9.35 -20.49
C SER A 241 -24.24 8.01 -20.78
N ASN A 242 -24.00 7.22 -19.72
CA ASN A 242 -23.50 5.85 -19.86
C ASN A 242 -24.47 4.95 -20.64
N ALA A 243 -25.79 5.17 -20.50
CA ALA A 243 -26.81 4.41 -21.21
C ALA A 243 -26.74 4.60 -22.73
N ALA A 244 -26.56 5.85 -23.18
CA ALA A 244 -26.40 6.15 -24.61
C ALA A 244 -25.12 5.52 -25.18
N PHE A 245 -24.02 5.54 -24.43
CA PHE A 245 -22.79 4.86 -24.84
C PHE A 245 -22.93 3.34 -24.87
N LEU A 246 -23.63 2.74 -23.91
CA LEU A 246 -23.90 1.30 -23.89
C LEU A 246 -24.74 0.84 -25.09
N GLN A 247 -25.73 1.63 -25.50
CA GLN A 247 -26.51 1.38 -26.72
C GLN A 247 -25.61 1.36 -27.95
N PHE A 248 -24.79 2.40 -28.13
CA PHE A 248 -23.78 2.44 -29.20
C PHE A 248 -22.83 1.23 -29.15
N LEU A 249 -22.31 0.89 -27.97
CA LEU A 249 -21.36 -0.21 -27.82
C LEU A 249 -21.96 -1.57 -28.20
N LEU A 250 -23.24 -1.81 -27.90
CA LEU A 250 -23.96 -3.03 -28.31
C LEU A 250 -24.15 -3.15 -29.82
N GLU A 251 -24.19 -2.03 -30.55
CA GLU A 251 -24.23 -1.99 -32.01
C GLU A 251 -22.87 -2.32 -32.63
N GLN A 252 -21.78 -2.05 -31.91
CA GLN A 252 -20.41 -2.32 -32.37
C GLN A 252 -19.96 -3.78 -32.14
N ILE A 253 -20.64 -4.53 -31.28
CA ILE A 253 -20.24 -5.90 -30.92
C ILE A 253 -21.32 -6.94 -31.28
N PRO A 254 -20.96 -8.16 -31.73
CA PRO A 254 -21.93 -9.17 -32.14
C PRO A 254 -22.79 -9.73 -30.99
N ASN A 255 -23.90 -10.40 -31.35
CA ASN A 255 -24.90 -10.90 -30.40
C ASN A 255 -24.40 -12.03 -29.48
N ASP A 256 -23.28 -12.68 -29.80
CA ASP A 256 -22.62 -13.68 -28.95
C ASP A 256 -21.75 -13.04 -27.85
N CYS A 257 -21.72 -11.71 -27.76
CA CYS A 257 -21.03 -10.94 -26.72
C CYS A 257 -22.03 -10.25 -25.79
N ALA A 258 -21.67 -10.19 -24.51
CA ALA A 258 -22.35 -9.36 -23.50
C ALA A 258 -21.40 -8.35 -22.87
N ILE A 259 -21.97 -7.23 -22.43
CA ILE A 259 -21.29 -6.16 -21.72
C ILE A 259 -21.53 -6.35 -20.22
N VAL A 260 -20.46 -6.55 -19.47
CA VAL A 260 -20.50 -6.44 -18.01
C VAL A 260 -20.36 -4.96 -17.67
N TYR A 261 -21.35 -4.40 -16.99
CA TYR A 261 -21.42 -2.97 -16.69
C TYR A 261 -21.36 -2.75 -15.18
N SER A 262 -20.48 -1.85 -14.74
CA SER A 262 -20.52 -1.33 -13.37
C SER A 262 -20.70 0.18 -13.38
N LYS A 263 -21.75 0.66 -12.73
CA LYS A 263 -22.01 2.10 -12.56
C LYS A 263 -20.90 2.78 -11.77
N HIS A 264 -20.56 4.02 -12.14
CA HIS A 264 -19.58 4.81 -11.39
C HIS A 264 -20.15 5.18 -10.01
N SER A 265 -19.34 5.17 -8.95
CA SER A 265 -19.82 5.43 -7.58
C SER A 265 -20.38 6.84 -7.37
N LEU A 266 -19.90 7.81 -8.14
CA LEU A 266 -20.42 9.18 -8.15
C LEU A 266 -21.57 9.40 -9.15
N ASP A 267 -21.89 8.40 -9.99
CA ASP A 267 -23.02 8.51 -10.91
C ASP A 267 -24.34 8.33 -10.14
N ARG A 268 -25.08 9.43 -9.97
CA ARG A 268 -26.36 9.47 -9.27
C ARG A 268 -27.57 9.38 -10.20
N THR A 269 -27.39 9.19 -11.52
CA THR A 269 -28.54 9.08 -12.43
C THR A 269 -29.39 7.89 -12.02
N GLU A 270 -30.71 7.97 -12.16
CA GLU A 270 -31.58 6.81 -11.90
C GLU A 270 -31.20 5.63 -12.82
N ASN A 271 -31.54 4.43 -12.40
CA ASN A 271 -31.24 3.23 -13.19
C ASN A 271 -32.06 3.27 -14.48
N ASP A 272 -31.37 3.06 -15.59
CA ASP A 272 -31.95 3.18 -16.93
C ASP A 272 -32.71 1.89 -17.29
N HIS A 273 -33.96 2.03 -17.70
CA HIS A 273 -34.82 0.90 -18.06
C HIS A 273 -34.22 0.05 -19.20
N TYR A 274 -33.46 0.65 -20.12
CA TYR A 274 -32.76 -0.09 -21.18
C TYR A 274 -31.64 -0.96 -20.60
N ILE A 275 -30.83 -0.42 -19.68
CA ILE A 275 -29.73 -1.15 -19.02
C ILE A 275 -30.27 -2.35 -18.25
N ASP A 276 -31.35 -2.18 -17.49
CA ASP A 276 -31.86 -3.22 -16.60
C ASP A 276 -32.64 -4.33 -17.32
N ASN A 277 -33.14 -4.09 -18.54
CA ASN A 277 -33.95 -5.05 -19.29
C ASN A 277 -33.26 -5.66 -20.50
N ASN A 278 -32.02 -5.25 -20.83
CA ASN A 278 -31.26 -5.83 -21.94
C ASN A 278 -30.43 -7.02 -21.46
N GLU A 279 -30.74 -8.23 -21.94
CA GLU A 279 -30.03 -9.45 -21.51
C GLU A 279 -28.53 -9.49 -21.88
N ARG A 280 -28.10 -8.66 -22.85
CA ARG A 280 -26.69 -8.50 -23.22
C ARG A 280 -25.94 -7.53 -22.31
N ILE A 281 -26.62 -6.92 -21.32
CA ILE A 281 -26.00 -6.07 -20.31
C ILE A 281 -26.10 -6.74 -18.94
N ILE A 282 -24.95 -7.18 -18.43
CA ILE A 282 -24.83 -7.75 -17.08
C ILE A 282 -24.54 -6.58 -16.13
N ASN A 283 -25.61 -6.00 -15.57
CA ASN A 283 -25.52 -4.86 -14.66
C ASN A 283 -25.08 -5.29 -13.24
N LEU A 284 -23.89 -4.85 -12.83
CA LEU A 284 -23.28 -5.15 -11.53
C LEU A 284 -23.79 -4.24 -10.40
N ASP A 285 -24.64 -3.24 -10.67
CA ASP A 285 -25.10 -2.26 -9.68
C ASP A 285 -25.73 -2.93 -8.44
N LYS A 286 -26.53 -3.98 -8.63
CA LYS A 286 -27.13 -4.75 -7.52
C LYS A 286 -26.08 -5.38 -6.61
N VAL A 287 -24.97 -5.85 -7.17
CA VAL A 287 -23.86 -6.45 -6.42
C VAL A 287 -23.03 -5.37 -5.72
N SER A 288 -22.87 -4.20 -6.36
CA SER A 288 -22.02 -3.12 -5.85
C SER A 288 -22.44 -2.62 -4.46
N SER A 289 -23.72 -2.75 -4.11
CA SER A 289 -24.25 -2.44 -2.77
C SER A 289 -23.71 -3.36 -1.66
N ILE A 290 -23.26 -4.56 -2.01
CA ILE A 290 -22.71 -5.57 -1.10
C ILE A 290 -21.18 -5.61 -1.21
N ASP A 291 -20.65 -5.40 -2.42
CA ASP A 291 -19.23 -5.41 -2.74
C ASP A 291 -18.83 -4.12 -3.46
N ASN A 292 -18.36 -3.14 -2.70
CA ASN A 292 -17.92 -1.84 -3.21
C ASN A 292 -16.75 -1.94 -4.21
N ASP A 293 -16.04 -3.08 -4.26
CA ASP A 293 -14.88 -3.30 -5.14
C ASP A 293 -15.21 -4.22 -6.32
N ILE A 294 -16.49 -4.44 -6.61
CA ILE A 294 -16.92 -5.36 -7.66
C ILE A 294 -16.36 -5.04 -9.05
N SER A 295 -16.22 -3.75 -9.39
CA SER A 295 -15.61 -3.30 -10.65
C SER A 295 -14.18 -3.80 -10.85
N ILE A 296 -13.48 -4.10 -9.76
CA ILE A 296 -12.13 -4.66 -9.77
C ILE A 296 -12.19 -6.19 -9.75
N ARG A 297 -13.02 -6.77 -8.87
CA ARG A 297 -13.12 -8.23 -8.70
C ARG A 297 -13.69 -8.95 -9.91
N VAL A 298 -14.41 -8.24 -10.79
CA VAL A 298 -14.90 -8.80 -12.06
C VAL A 298 -13.82 -8.96 -13.13
N LEU A 299 -12.69 -8.23 -13.03
CA LEU A 299 -11.66 -8.18 -14.07
C LEU A 299 -11.12 -9.55 -14.51
N PRO A 300 -10.87 -10.55 -13.64
CA PRO A 300 -10.44 -11.88 -14.09
C PRO A 300 -11.46 -12.61 -14.95
N HIS A 301 -12.75 -12.33 -14.76
CA HIS A 301 -13.87 -13.07 -15.33
C HIS A 301 -14.39 -12.50 -16.66
N VAL A 302 -13.79 -11.40 -17.11
CA VAL A 302 -14.09 -10.73 -18.38
C VAL A 302 -12.92 -10.88 -19.35
N ASP A 303 -13.22 -10.82 -20.64
CA ASP A 303 -12.28 -11.11 -21.74
C ASP A 303 -11.55 -9.85 -22.22
N ALA A 304 -12.20 -8.69 -22.13
CA ALA A 304 -11.62 -7.37 -22.48
C ALA A 304 -12.22 -6.25 -21.63
N VAL A 305 -11.58 -5.09 -21.62
CA VAL A 305 -12.07 -3.88 -20.95
C VAL A 305 -12.17 -2.72 -21.95
N ILE A 306 -13.31 -2.03 -21.96
CA ILE A 306 -13.49 -0.79 -22.71
C ILE A 306 -13.14 0.39 -21.79
N ASN A 307 -12.33 1.32 -22.28
CA ASN A 307 -11.96 2.52 -21.54
C ASN A 307 -12.26 3.79 -22.34
N ILE A 308 -12.80 4.80 -21.66
CA ILE A 308 -12.88 6.16 -22.20
C ILE A 308 -11.87 7.00 -21.44
N TYR A 309 -12.08 7.25 -20.15
CA TYR A 309 -11.10 7.96 -19.32
C TYR A 309 -11.01 7.41 -17.88
N SER A 310 -11.61 6.25 -17.62
CA SER A 310 -11.58 5.62 -16.29
C SER A 310 -10.17 5.17 -15.94
N ASN A 311 -9.76 5.34 -14.68
CA ASN A 311 -8.46 4.87 -14.17
C ASN A 311 -8.43 3.36 -13.90
N ILE A 312 -9.56 2.65 -14.07
CA ILE A 312 -9.66 1.18 -13.92
C ILE A 312 -8.78 0.43 -14.95
N PHE A 313 -8.38 1.06 -16.04
CA PHE A 313 -7.43 0.46 -16.98
C PHE A 313 -6.09 0.06 -16.31
N MET A 314 -5.66 0.77 -15.25
CA MET A 314 -4.41 0.47 -14.54
C MET A 314 -4.45 -0.89 -13.81
N PRO A 315 -5.42 -1.19 -12.91
CA PRO A 315 -5.54 -2.52 -12.32
C PRO A 315 -5.89 -3.60 -13.36
N ALA A 316 -6.59 -3.26 -14.44
CA ALA A 316 -6.82 -4.20 -15.54
C ALA A 316 -5.52 -4.58 -16.28
N MET A 317 -4.62 -3.62 -16.51
CA MET A 317 -3.27 -3.86 -17.05
C MET A 317 -2.42 -4.72 -16.10
N LEU A 318 -2.46 -4.48 -14.78
CA LEU A 318 -1.79 -5.34 -13.79
C LEU A 318 -2.23 -6.81 -13.94
N LEU A 319 -3.51 -7.05 -14.19
CA LEU A 319 -4.06 -8.39 -14.39
C LEU A 319 -3.80 -8.96 -15.78
N GLY A 320 -3.23 -8.18 -16.70
CA GLY A 320 -3.00 -8.57 -18.08
C GLY A 320 -4.28 -8.65 -18.90
N LYS A 321 -5.23 -7.74 -18.67
CA LYS A 321 -6.45 -7.63 -19.49
C LYS A 321 -6.19 -6.69 -20.67
N PRO A 322 -6.66 -7.03 -21.89
CA PRO A 322 -6.57 -6.13 -23.03
C PRO A 322 -7.53 -4.94 -22.86
N ILE A 323 -7.00 -3.72 -23.04
CA ILE A 323 -7.80 -2.49 -22.99
C ILE A 323 -8.06 -1.97 -24.40
N PHE A 324 -9.31 -1.64 -24.68
CA PHE A 324 -9.75 -0.98 -25.90
C PHE A 324 -10.31 0.40 -25.58
N SER A 325 -9.97 1.40 -26.36
CA SER A 325 -10.40 2.78 -26.13
C SER A 325 -11.61 3.18 -26.96
N TYR A 326 -12.35 4.16 -26.47
CA TYR A 326 -13.27 4.96 -27.28
C TYR A 326 -13.06 6.45 -27.00
N GLY A 327 -13.25 7.26 -28.04
CA GLY A 327 -13.12 8.71 -27.94
C GLY A 327 -11.67 9.20 -28.01
N ASN A 328 -11.45 10.46 -27.62
CA ASN A 328 -10.17 11.17 -27.76
C ASN A 328 -9.48 11.46 -26.42
N SER A 329 -9.77 10.67 -25.40
CA SER A 329 -9.11 10.77 -24.10
C SER A 329 -7.60 10.50 -24.22
N PRO A 330 -6.74 11.22 -23.48
CA PRO A 330 -5.29 10.96 -23.46
C PRO A 330 -4.93 9.52 -23.06
N ASN A 331 -5.78 8.87 -22.25
CA ASN A 331 -5.58 7.48 -21.82
C ASN A 331 -5.75 6.45 -22.96
N SER A 332 -6.29 6.85 -24.12
CA SER A 332 -6.43 5.99 -25.30
C SER A 332 -5.10 5.43 -25.81
N LYS A 333 -4.00 6.14 -25.57
CA LYS A 333 -2.64 5.73 -25.97
C LYS A 333 -2.13 4.48 -25.24
N PHE A 334 -2.76 4.10 -24.13
CA PHE A 334 -2.43 2.87 -23.39
C PHE A 334 -3.23 1.65 -23.89
N SER A 335 -4.18 1.83 -24.81
CA SER A 335 -5.01 0.75 -25.32
C SER A 335 -4.35 -0.01 -26.47
N ILE A 336 -4.70 -1.28 -26.65
CA ILE A 336 -4.25 -2.08 -27.80
C ILE A 336 -5.02 -1.77 -29.09
N GLY A 337 -6.13 -1.05 -28.97
CA GLY A 337 -6.96 -0.67 -30.10
C GLY A 337 -8.18 0.14 -29.66
N THR A 338 -9.13 0.29 -30.59
CA THR A 338 -10.42 0.96 -30.36
C THR A 338 -11.56 -0.06 -30.22
N VAL A 339 -12.74 0.37 -29.79
CA VAL A 339 -13.92 -0.50 -29.60
C VAL A 339 -14.25 -1.35 -30.84
N GLU A 340 -14.04 -0.83 -32.05
CA GLU A 340 -14.32 -1.53 -33.31
C GLU A 340 -13.43 -2.76 -33.50
N HIS A 341 -12.27 -2.81 -32.84
CA HIS A 341 -11.29 -3.90 -32.96
C HIS A 341 -11.49 -5.01 -31.92
N VAL A 342 -12.34 -4.81 -30.92
CA VAL A 342 -12.50 -5.72 -29.76
C VAL A 342 -12.85 -7.13 -30.20
N TYR A 343 -13.89 -7.28 -31.03
CA TYR A 343 -14.35 -8.61 -31.45
C TYR A 343 -13.33 -9.34 -32.31
N ASN A 344 -12.65 -8.63 -33.22
CA ASN A 344 -11.61 -9.23 -34.05
C ASN A 344 -10.44 -9.77 -33.20
N TYR A 345 -10.01 -8.99 -32.21
CA TYR A 345 -8.99 -9.44 -31.27
C TYR A 345 -9.43 -10.69 -30.47
N LEU A 346 -10.64 -10.67 -29.91
CA LEU A 346 -11.16 -11.78 -29.10
C LEU A 346 -11.39 -13.06 -29.92
N SER A 347 -11.87 -12.93 -31.17
CA SER A 347 -12.17 -14.05 -32.05
C SER A 347 -10.93 -14.77 -32.59
N THR A 348 -9.79 -14.08 -32.67
CA THR A 348 -8.52 -14.63 -33.16
C THR A 348 -7.68 -15.31 -32.08
N ASN A 349 -8.10 -15.27 -30.80
CA ASN A 349 -7.29 -15.69 -29.65
C ASN A 349 -5.89 -15.07 -29.64
N ALA A 350 -5.80 -13.79 -30.05
CA ALA A 350 -4.55 -13.06 -30.08
C ALA A 350 -3.92 -12.98 -28.67
N THR A 351 -2.60 -13.12 -28.61
CA THR A 351 -1.84 -12.87 -27.38
C THR A 351 -1.52 -11.39 -27.26
N LEU A 352 -1.34 -10.92 -26.03
CA LEU A 352 -0.89 -9.55 -25.78
C LEU A 352 0.49 -9.35 -26.42
N SER A 353 0.66 -8.23 -27.14
CA SER A 353 1.95 -7.88 -27.75
C SER A 353 3.00 -7.57 -26.70
N SER A 354 4.28 -7.75 -27.04
CA SER A 354 5.40 -7.35 -26.19
C SER A 354 5.34 -5.87 -25.81
N ASP A 355 4.95 -5.01 -26.75
CA ASP A 355 4.86 -3.57 -26.56
C ASP A 355 3.77 -3.21 -25.55
N TYR A 356 2.65 -3.92 -25.57
CA TYR A 356 1.58 -3.73 -24.60
C TYR A 356 1.98 -4.21 -23.20
N ILE A 357 2.70 -5.34 -23.11
CA ILE A 357 3.23 -5.83 -21.83
C ILE A 357 4.26 -4.85 -21.26
N ASP A 358 5.15 -4.32 -22.09
CA ASP A 358 6.16 -3.33 -21.71
C ASP A 358 5.51 -2.04 -21.19
N ILE A 359 4.59 -1.44 -21.95
CA ILE A 359 3.90 -0.21 -21.50
C ILE A 359 3.06 -0.46 -20.24
N SER A 360 2.45 -1.65 -20.11
CA SER A 360 1.75 -2.07 -18.89
C SER A 360 2.70 -2.11 -17.70
N ASN A 361 3.88 -2.70 -17.83
CA ASN A 361 4.85 -2.73 -16.74
C ASN A 361 5.35 -1.32 -16.38
N LYS A 362 5.59 -0.47 -17.38
CA LYS A 362 6.02 0.93 -17.19
C LYS A 362 4.98 1.76 -16.44
N ILE A 363 3.69 1.66 -16.80
CA ILE A 363 2.64 2.38 -16.09
C ILE A 363 2.49 1.90 -14.65
N ILE A 364 2.54 0.57 -14.41
CA ILE A 364 2.46 0.01 -13.06
C ILE A 364 3.63 0.49 -12.19
N LYS A 365 4.86 0.41 -12.72
CA LYS A 365 6.05 0.93 -12.04
C LYS A 365 5.88 2.42 -11.75
N TYR A 366 5.60 3.24 -12.77
CA TYR A 366 5.51 4.69 -12.62
C TYR A 366 4.48 5.09 -11.56
N VAL A 367 3.24 4.61 -11.72
CA VAL A 367 2.12 4.96 -10.84
C VAL A 367 2.42 4.58 -9.40
N LEU A 368 2.85 3.34 -9.14
CA LEU A 368 3.04 2.85 -7.77
C LEU A 368 4.27 3.45 -7.06
N THR A 369 5.22 3.99 -7.81
CA THR A 369 6.45 4.59 -7.27
C THR A 369 6.37 6.11 -7.13
N HIS A 370 5.57 6.79 -7.96
CA HIS A 370 5.47 8.26 -7.99
C HIS A 370 4.16 8.82 -7.40
N LYS A 371 3.12 8.00 -7.21
CA LYS A 371 1.93 8.43 -6.48
C LYS A 371 2.30 8.79 -5.05
N VAL A 372 1.63 9.82 -4.53
CA VAL A 372 1.90 10.34 -3.20
C VAL A 372 0.68 10.14 -2.32
N ASN A 373 0.92 9.72 -1.09
CA ASN A 373 -0.14 9.63 -0.11
C ASN A 373 -0.66 11.03 0.27
N THR A 374 -1.98 11.24 0.34
CA THR A 374 -2.56 12.50 0.81
C THR A 374 -2.10 12.87 2.23
N ARG A 375 -1.85 11.92 3.14
CA ARG A 375 -1.28 12.19 4.47
C ARG A 375 0.09 12.85 4.37
N PHE A 376 0.89 12.48 3.37
CA PHE A 376 2.20 13.08 3.11
C PHE A 376 2.07 14.53 2.67
N LEU A 377 1.17 14.81 1.71
CA LEU A 377 0.90 16.18 1.23
C LEU A 377 0.21 17.05 2.29
N ARG A 378 -0.47 16.44 3.27
CA ARG A 378 -1.01 17.15 4.43
C ARG A 378 0.07 17.50 5.44
N ASN A 379 1.29 16.96 5.37
CA ASN A 379 2.36 17.48 6.21
C ASN A 379 2.86 18.82 5.67
N GLU A 380 2.73 19.87 6.49
CA GLU A 380 3.00 21.26 6.11
C GLU A 380 4.41 21.44 5.50
N LYS A 381 5.41 20.75 6.05
CA LYS A 381 6.80 20.79 5.58
C LYS A 381 7.01 19.89 4.37
N ASN A 382 6.47 18.67 4.37
CA ASN A 382 6.66 17.73 3.27
C ASN A 382 6.03 18.24 1.98
N SER A 383 4.85 18.85 2.04
CA SER A 383 4.20 19.47 0.88
C SER A 383 5.11 20.50 0.22
N PHE A 384 5.71 21.38 1.03
CA PHE A 384 6.68 22.36 0.54
C PHE A 384 7.93 21.71 -0.06
N LEU A 385 8.52 20.72 0.63
CA LEU A 385 9.71 20.01 0.14
C LEU A 385 9.42 19.29 -1.18
N TYR A 386 8.25 18.69 -1.31
CA TYR A 386 7.83 17.96 -2.51
C TYR A 386 7.73 18.89 -3.72
N LEU A 387 7.05 20.03 -3.58
CA LEU A 387 6.95 21.04 -4.63
C LEU A 387 8.30 21.62 -5.00
N LYS A 388 9.16 21.89 -4.00
CA LYS A 388 10.52 22.37 -4.23
C LYS A 388 11.36 21.35 -5.01
N GLN A 389 11.24 20.07 -4.66
CA GLN A 389 11.96 19.01 -5.37
C GLN A 389 11.47 18.87 -6.82
N ILE A 390 10.17 19.02 -7.08
CA ILE A 390 9.63 19.04 -8.45
C ILE A 390 10.27 20.17 -9.27
N ILE A 391 10.30 21.41 -8.75
CA ILE A 391 10.94 22.54 -9.45
C ILE A 391 12.41 22.22 -9.76
N LYS A 392 13.16 21.74 -8.77
CA LYS A 392 14.58 21.38 -8.93
C LYS A 392 14.78 20.32 -10.02
N ASN A 393 13.93 19.30 -10.06
CA ASN A 393 14.00 18.24 -11.07
C ASN A 393 13.66 18.78 -12.48
N ILE A 394 12.76 19.76 -12.57
CA ILE A 394 12.44 20.48 -13.81
C ILE A 394 13.64 21.29 -14.30
N GLU A 395 14.27 22.07 -13.42
CA GLU A 395 15.45 22.90 -13.73
C GLU A 395 16.64 22.07 -14.20
N ASN A 396 16.85 20.88 -13.62
CA ASN A 396 17.89 19.95 -14.03
C ASN A 396 17.55 19.18 -15.33
N ASN A 397 16.39 19.47 -15.94
CA ASN A 397 15.85 18.80 -17.13
C ASN A 397 15.76 17.27 -17.00
N GLU A 398 15.59 16.76 -15.78
CA GLU A 398 15.37 15.35 -15.51
C GLU A 398 13.92 14.98 -15.78
N TYR A 399 13.47 15.09 -17.03
CA TYR A 399 12.06 14.94 -17.43
C TYR A 399 11.41 13.64 -16.96
N ILE A 400 12.17 12.55 -16.89
CA ILE A 400 11.72 11.23 -16.43
C ILE A 400 11.45 11.22 -14.91
N LYS A 401 12.02 12.19 -14.18
CA LYS A 401 12.08 12.24 -12.72
C LYS A 401 11.45 13.50 -12.13
N TYR A 402 10.58 14.21 -12.85
CA TYR A 402 9.96 15.44 -12.31
C TYR A 402 9.30 15.19 -10.96
N LEU A 403 8.58 14.07 -10.82
CA LEU A 403 8.05 13.67 -9.53
C LEU A 403 9.10 12.92 -8.72
N PRO A 404 9.26 13.24 -7.43
CA PRO A 404 10.01 12.41 -6.50
C PRO A 404 9.39 11.01 -6.38
N GLN A 405 10.22 9.97 -6.44
CA GLN A 405 9.81 8.61 -6.11
C GLN A 405 9.63 8.48 -4.59
N LEU A 406 8.43 8.10 -4.14
CA LEU A 406 8.09 7.94 -2.71
C LEU A 406 7.63 6.52 -2.36
N GLY A 407 7.80 5.57 -3.28
CA GLY A 407 7.57 4.15 -3.03
C GLY A 407 8.33 3.23 -3.97
N THR A 408 8.35 1.95 -3.65
CA THR A 408 8.83 0.85 -4.50
C THR A 408 7.70 -0.14 -4.77
N LEU A 409 7.83 -1.00 -5.79
CA LEU A 409 6.85 -2.04 -6.10
C LEU A 409 6.72 -3.05 -4.95
N ARG A 410 7.85 -3.56 -4.45
CA ARG A 410 7.91 -4.41 -3.26
C ARG A 410 7.30 -3.77 -2.03
N GLY A 411 7.66 -2.51 -1.75
CA GLY A 411 7.11 -1.73 -0.63
C GLY A 411 5.61 -1.52 -0.75
N TYR A 412 5.10 -1.21 -1.95
CA TYR A 412 3.67 -1.09 -2.21
C TYR A 412 2.93 -2.39 -1.91
N LYS A 413 3.43 -3.56 -2.36
CA LYS A 413 2.84 -4.86 -2.03
C LYS A 413 2.79 -5.09 -0.52
N ALA A 414 3.86 -4.75 0.20
CA ALA A 414 3.93 -4.90 1.65
C ALA A 414 2.90 -4.02 2.38
N ARG A 415 2.80 -2.73 2.02
CA ARG A 415 1.81 -1.80 2.57
C ARG A 415 0.38 -2.24 2.28
N LEU A 416 0.10 -2.63 1.04
CA LEU A 416 -1.22 -3.15 0.65
C LEU A 416 -1.58 -4.38 1.48
N SER A 417 -0.61 -5.29 1.69
CA SER A 417 -0.83 -6.49 2.47
C SER A 417 -1.10 -6.22 3.95
N GLN A 418 -0.36 -5.29 4.55
CA GLN A 418 -0.61 -4.83 5.91
C GLN A 418 -1.98 -4.15 6.01
N GLN A 419 -2.32 -3.30 5.05
CA GLN A 419 -3.57 -2.55 5.04
C GLN A 419 -4.80 -3.45 4.94
N LEU A 420 -4.81 -4.43 4.04
CA LEU A 420 -5.92 -5.39 3.90
C LEU A 420 -6.22 -6.12 5.22
N LEU A 421 -5.20 -6.41 6.02
CA LEU A 421 -5.39 -7.00 7.35
C LEU A 421 -5.97 -6.00 8.34
N LEU A 422 -5.52 -4.74 8.32
CA LEU A 422 -5.93 -3.70 9.26
C LEU A 422 -7.21 -2.95 8.85
N GLN A 423 -7.90 -3.39 7.78
CA GLN A 423 -9.08 -2.72 7.27
C GLN A 423 -10.19 -2.63 8.32
N ASN A 424 -10.56 -1.40 8.64
CA ASN A 424 -11.72 -1.09 9.47
C ASN A 424 -12.72 -0.31 8.62
N ASN A 425 -13.98 -0.70 8.69
CA ASN A 425 -15.08 0.00 8.00
C ASN A 425 -15.35 1.41 8.55
N VAL A 426 -14.60 1.88 9.56
CA VAL A 426 -15.09 2.95 10.43
C VAL A 426 -14.77 4.35 9.94
N HIS A 427 -13.60 4.73 9.40
CA HIS A 427 -13.39 6.07 8.80
C HIS A 427 -12.11 6.17 7.94
N ILE A 428 -12.15 7.00 6.88
CA ILE A 428 -10.93 7.49 6.20
C ILE A 428 -10.21 8.43 7.18
N ASN A 429 -9.16 7.94 7.83
CA ASN A 429 -8.33 8.78 8.68
C ASN A 429 -7.27 9.50 7.82
N TYR A 430 -7.35 10.83 7.73
CA TYR A 430 -6.34 11.64 7.04
C TYR A 430 -5.25 12.19 7.97
N GLU A 431 -5.20 11.73 9.23
CA GLU A 431 -4.13 12.08 10.16
C GLU A 431 -2.78 11.57 9.66
N GLN A 432 -1.76 12.40 9.88
CA GLN A 432 -0.39 12.03 9.58
C GLN A 432 0.12 11.02 10.57
N THR A 433 0.84 10.02 10.05
CA THR A 433 1.64 9.13 10.88
C THR A 433 3.10 9.62 10.89
N LYS A 434 3.95 8.97 11.69
CA LYS A 434 5.39 9.27 11.65
C LYS A 434 6.05 8.77 10.35
N PHE A 435 5.44 7.82 9.64
CA PHE A 435 5.99 7.31 8.39
C PHE A 435 6.06 8.40 7.31
N GLU A 436 5.00 9.22 7.16
CA GLU A 436 5.04 10.32 6.19
C GLU A 436 6.13 11.34 6.53
N LYS A 437 6.41 11.59 7.82
CA LYS A 437 7.52 12.45 8.25
C LYS A 437 8.87 11.87 7.85
N LEU A 438 9.06 10.56 8.02
CA LEU A 438 10.27 9.87 7.60
C LEU A 438 10.51 10.05 6.10
N LEU A 439 9.48 9.82 5.27
CA LEU A 439 9.58 10.03 3.82
C LEU A 439 9.99 11.46 3.45
N GLY A 440 9.58 12.46 4.26
CA GLY A 440 9.97 13.85 4.09
C GLY A 440 11.48 14.11 4.22
N TYR A 441 12.21 13.30 5.00
CA TYR A 441 13.67 13.43 5.11
C TYR A 441 14.41 13.01 3.83
N LEU A 442 13.84 12.10 3.03
CA LEU A 442 14.42 11.66 1.76
C LEU A 442 14.57 12.83 0.78
N ILE A 443 13.54 13.67 0.69
CA ILE A 443 13.51 14.82 -0.22
C ILE A 443 13.97 16.14 0.44
N ASN A 444 14.54 16.06 1.64
CA ASN A 444 15.10 17.22 2.34
C ASN A 444 16.60 17.32 2.06
N ASP A 445 17.02 18.33 1.30
CA ASP A 445 18.43 18.62 0.97
C ASP A 445 19.32 18.87 2.21
N ASN A 446 18.73 19.22 3.35
CA ASN A 446 19.47 19.39 4.61
C ASN A 446 19.82 18.06 5.28
N ILE A 447 19.21 16.94 4.88
CA ILE A 447 19.59 15.59 5.31
C ILE A 447 20.45 14.99 4.21
N ARG A 448 21.72 14.75 4.52
CA ARG A 448 22.69 14.21 3.55
C ARG A 448 23.01 12.75 3.81
N ASN A 449 22.99 12.36 5.08
CA ASN A 449 23.36 11.02 5.51
C ASN A 449 22.21 10.38 6.28
N ILE A 450 21.96 9.10 6.06
CA ILE A 450 20.95 8.32 6.78
C ILE A 450 21.58 7.02 7.28
N GLY A 451 21.56 6.83 8.59
CA GLY A 451 22.01 5.63 9.26
C GLY A 451 20.85 4.80 9.78
N PHE A 452 21.05 3.49 9.85
CA PHE A 452 20.05 2.53 10.33
C PHE A 452 20.62 1.59 11.39
N ASP A 453 19.81 1.27 12.40
CA ASP A 453 20.02 0.05 13.18
C ASP A 453 19.66 -1.22 12.37
N ILE A 454 20.14 -2.38 12.78
CA ILE A 454 19.85 -3.67 12.13
C ILE A 454 18.60 -4.33 12.73
N PHE A 455 18.57 -4.63 14.03
CA PHE A 455 17.61 -5.58 14.60
C PHE A 455 16.33 -4.89 15.05
N ASP A 456 15.19 -5.47 14.70
CA ASP A 456 13.88 -4.85 14.83
C ASP A 456 13.74 -3.49 14.09
N THR A 457 14.73 -3.13 13.25
CA THR A 457 14.75 -1.93 12.41
C THR A 457 14.81 -2.30 10.93
N LEU A 458 15.95 -2.78 10.42
CA LEU A 458 16.08 -3.29 9.04
C LEU A 458 15.63 -4.75 8.93
N LEU A 459 16.00 -5.56 9.91
CA LEU A 459 15.71 -7.00 9.97
C LEU A 459 14.93 -7.30 11.23
N CYS A 460 13.97 -8.21 11.15
CA CYS A 460 13.22 -8.71 12.28
C CYS A 460 13.29 -10.24 12.32
N ARG A 461 13.17 -10.80 13.53
CA ARG A 461 12.98 -12.24 13.73
C ARG A 461 11.50 -12.51 13.98
N PRO A 462 10.95 -13.67 13.57
CA PRO A 462 9.59 -14.09 13.90
C PRO A 462 9.51 -14.59 15.36
N LEU A 463 10.10 -13.86 16.31
CA LEU A 463 10.25 -14.27 17.71
C LEU A 463 9.79 -13.15 18.65
N VAL A 464 9.31 -13.52 19.84
CA VAL A 464 8.92 -12.56 20.87
C VAL A 464 10.15 -12.07 21.65
N LYS A 465 11.12 -12.96 21.88
CA LYS A 465 12.43 -12.64 22.44
C LYS A 465 13.52 -13.17 21.49
N PRO A 466 14.60 -12.43 21.22
CA PRO A 466 15.69 -12.94 20.38
C PRO A 466 16.30 -14.25 20.89
N THR A 467 16.40 -14.43 22.21
CA THR A 467 16.91 -15.65 22.86
C THR A 467 16.05 -16.89 22.61
N ASP A 468 14.81 -16.72 22.14
CA ASP A 468 13.94 -17.82 21.75
C ASP A 468 14.56 -18.66 20.61
N LEU A 469 15.46 -18.06 19.82
CA LEU A 469 16.24 -18.75 18.79
C LEU A 469 16.98 -19.97 19.37
N PHE A 470 17.57 -19.84 20.56
CA PHE A 470 18.36 -20.92 21.14
C PHE A 470 17.53 -22.15 21.47
N ASN A 471 16.25 -21.96 21.81
CA ASN A 471 15.32 -23.07 22.05
C ASN A 471 14.95 -23.79 20.75
N LEU A 472 14.93 -23.08 19.60
CA LEU A 472 14.59 -23.67 18.30
C LEU A 472 15.66 -24.62 17.79
N ILE A 473 16.92 -24.39 18.15
CA ILE A 473 18.07 -25.19 17.69
C ILE A 473 18.47 -26.32 18.64
N GLU A 474 17.78 -26.49 19.78
CA GLU A 474 18.11 -27.53 20.78
C GLU A 474 18.16 -28.94 20.17
N GLU A 475 17.20 -29.31 19.31
CA GLU A 475 17.18 -30.63 18.69
C GLU A 475 18.34 -30.83 17.70
N ASP A 476 18.75 -29.80 16.97
CA ASP A 476 19.90 -29.87 16.06
C ASP A 476 21.22 -29.93 16.83
N ILE A 477 21.30 -29.21 17.95
CA ILE A 477 22.45 -29.27 18.85
C ILE A 477 22.53 -30.64 19.52
N TYR A 478 21.40 -31.22 19.94
CA TYR A 478 21.36 -32.60 20.44
C TYR A 478 21.90 -33.60 19.41
N LYS A 479 21.61 -33.42 18.11
CA LYS A 479 22.16 -34.30 17.06
C LYS A 479 23.69 -34.20 16.97
N VAL A 480 24.29 -33.06 17.31
CA VAL A 480 25.74 -32.86 17.33
C VAL A 480 26.36 -33.37 18.64
N THR A 481 25.82 -32.96 19.78
CA THR A 481 26.40 -33.28 21.10
C THR A 481 26.10 -34.71 21.55
N LYS A 482 25.01 -35.31 21.07
CA LYS A 482 24.43 -36.58 21.53
C LYS A 482 24.10 -36.60 23.03
N LEU A 483 24.01 -35.44 23.69
CA LEU A 483 23.76 -35.32 25.12
C LEU A 483 22.40 -34.68 25.38
N ARG A 484 21.41 -35.50 25.75
CA ARG A 484 20.04 -35.02 25.99
C ARG A 484 19.92 -34.16 27.26
N SER A 485 20.83 -34.32 28.21
CA SER A 485 20.89 -33.51 29.44
C SER A 485 21.50 -32.13 29.22
N PHE A 486 22.14 -31.88 28.07
CA PHE A 486 22.71 -30.58 27.75
C PHE A 486 21.60 -29.62 27.33
N ASN A 487 21.44 -28.53 28.09
CA ASN A 487 20.54 -27.43 27.75
C ASN A 487 21.36 -26.32 27.11
N PHE A 488 21.33 -26.25 25.77
CA PHE A 488 22.12 -25.26 25.04
C PHE A 488 21.68 -23.84 25.37
N SER A 489 20.38 -23.57 25.37
CA SER A 489 19.80 -22.24 25.55
C SER A 489 20.30 -21.56 26.82
N THR A 490 20.21 -22.26 27.96
CA THR A 490 20.68 -21.75 29.25
C THR A 490 22.20 -21.58 29.29
N THR A 491 22.93 -22.57 28.75
CA THR A 491 24.40 -22.54 28.73
C THR A 491 24.92 -21.40 27.84
N ARG A 492 24.29 -21.16 26.70
CA ARG A 492 24.64 -20.13 25.73
C ARG A 492 24.40 -18.72 26.26
N ILE A 493 23.31 -18.50 26.99
CA ILE A 493 23.04 -17.24 27.69
C ILE A 493 24.08 -17.01 28.80
N HIS A 494 24.42 -18.06 29.56
CA HIS A 494 25.42 -17.96 30.61
C HIS A 494 26.82 -17.66 30.07
N ALA A 495 27.22 -18.33 28.98
CA ALA A 495 28.49 -18.10 28.31
C ALA A 495 28.65 -16.64 27.84
N GLU A 496 27.59 -16.03 27.30
CA GLU A 496 27.61 -14.61 26.93
C GLU A 496 27.77 -13.70 28.14
N SER A 497 27.04 -13.98 29.22
CA SER A 497 27.18 -13.24 30.48
C SER A 497 28.61 -13.29 31.01
N LEU A 498 29.25 -14.47 31.01
CA LEU A 498 30.65 -14.63 31.40
C LEU A 498 31.60 -13.87 30.47
N ALA A 499 31.38 -13.93 29.16
CA ALA A 499 32.21 -13.21 28.19
C ALA A 499 32.14 -11.70 28.38
N ARG A 500 30.97 -11.15 28.75
CA ARG A 500 30.73 -9.72 28.94
C ARG A 500 31.34 -9.16 30.23
N GLN A 501 31.73 -10.00 31.19
CA GLN A 501 32.28 -9.52 32.46
C GLN A 501 33.53 -8.66 32.25
N GLY A 502 33.46 -7.39 32.68
CA GLY A 502 34.55 -6.43 32.59
C GLY A 502 34.82 -5.88 31.18
N LYS A 503 33.96 -6.18 30.20
CA LYS A 503 34.07 -5.69 28.82
C LYS A 503 32.92 -4.77 28.44
N ILE A 504 33.18 -3.86 27.51
CA ILE A 504 32.14 -3.00 26.92
C ILE A 504 31.31 -3.81 25.91
N GLU A 505 31.99 -4.62 25.11
CA GLU A 505 31.38 -5.47 24.08
C GLU A 505 32.14 -6.81 23.98
N VAL A 506 31.47 -7.81 23.39
CA VAL A 506 32.03 -9.16 23.15
C VAL A 506 31.79 -9.63 21.73
N THR A 507 32.68 -10.47 21.21
CA THR A 507 32.48 -11.14 19.92
C THR A 507 31.80 -12.50 20.10
N LEU A 508 31.19 -13.01 19.03
CA LEU A 508 30.63 -14.37 19.02
C LEU A 508 31.70 -15.44 19.37
N ASP A 509 32.94 -15.26 18.89
CA ASP A 509 34.05 -16.16 19.22
C ASP A 509 34.37 -16.17 20.72
N GLU A 510 34.41 -15.01 21.37
CA GLU A 510 34.64 -14.93 22.81
C GLU A 510 33.53 -15.62 23.61
N ILE A 511 32.28 -15.50 23.16
CA ILE A 511 31.15 -16.20 23.78
C ILE A 511 31.30 -17.71 23.63
N TYR A 512 31.64 -18.20 22.44
CA TYR A 512 31.80 -19.64 22.18
C TYR A 512 33.03 -20.23 22.87
N ASN A 513 34.10 -19.45 23.06
CA ASN A 513 35.22 -19.84 23.91
C ASN A 513 34.77 -20.07 25.35
N LYS A 514 33.92 -19.20 25.92
CA LYS A 514 33.36 -19.40 27.27
C LYS A 514 32.39 -20.58 27.34
N LEU A 515 31.62 -20.82 26.28
CA LEU A 515 30.77 -22.01 26.17
C LEU A 515 31.61 -23.28 26.16
N GLN A 516 32.72 -23.28 25.42
CA GLN A 516 33.67 -24.38 25.37
C GLN A 516 34.29 -24.66 26.74
N GLU A 517 34.84 -23.63 27.39
CA GLU A 517 35.40 -23.75 28.75
C GLU A 517 34.38 -24.34 29.74
N SER A 518 33.11 -23.94 29.63
CA SER A 518 32.05 -24.37 30.55
C SER A 518 31.55 -25.80 30.30
N THR A 519 31.64 -26.28 29.07
CA THR A 519 31.08 -27.58 28.65
C THR A 519 32.13 -28.68 28.45
N GLY A 520 33.38 -28.31 28.20
CA GLY A 520 34.46 -29.24 27.87
C GLY A 520 34.33 -29.87 26.48
N PHE A 521 33.46 -29.34 25.60
CA PHE A 521 33.32 -29.84 24.23
C PHE A 521 34.55 -29.56 23.37
N THR A 522 34.76 -30.41 22.37
CA THR A 522 35.87 -30.27 21.42
C THR A 522 35.66 -29.08 20.48
N ASP A 523 36.75 -28.57 19.90
CA ASP A 523 36.71 -27.46 18.93
C ASP A 523 35.75 -27.74 17.76
N ASP A 524 35.73 -28.98 17.26
CA ASP A 524 34.84 -29.40 16.19
C ASP A 524 33.36 -29.32 16.59
N THR A 525 33.03 -29.76 17.81
CA THR A 525 31.65 -29.68 18.32
C THR A 525 31.22 -28.23 18.54
N ILE A 526 32.08 -27.41 19.13
CA ILE A 526 31.83 -25.99 19.35
C ILE A 526 31.65 -25.24 18.04
N SER A 527 32.49 -25.52 17.04
CA SER A 527 32.39 -24.93 15.70
C SER A 527 31.07 -25.31 15.02
N LYS A 528 30.64 -26.57 15.13
CA LYS A 528 29.33 -27.01 14.60
C LYS A 528 28.17 -26.31 15.28
N ILE A 529 28.19 -26.18 16.62
CA ILE A 529 27.14 -25.47 17.36
C ILE A 529 27.10 -23.98 16.98
N LYS A 530 28.27 -23.33 16.83
CA LYS A 530 28.37 -21.94 16.36
C LYS A 530 27.76 -21.76 14.98
N ASN A 531 28.06 -22.68 14.06
CA ASN A 531 27.52 -22.65 12.71
C ASN A 531 26.00 -22.87 12.70
N ILE A 532 25.46 -23.73 13.57
CA ILE A 532 24.00 -23.91 13.73
C ILE A 532 23.32 -22.61 14.19
N GLU A 533 23.87 -21.90 15.17
CA GLU A 533 23.33 -20.58 15.59
C GLU A 533 23.36 -19.58 14.42
N CYS A 534 24.50 -19.46 13.73
CA CYS A 534 24.65 -18.53 12.61
C CYS A 534 23.70 -18.86 11.43
N GLU A 535 23.50 -20.14 11.14
CA GLU A 535 22.59 -20.57 10.09
C GLU A 535 21.12 -20.34 10.46
N MET A 536 20.76 -20.56 11.73
CA MET A 536 19.42 -20.22 12.21
C MET A 536 19.17 -18.70 12.15
N GLU A 537 20.17 -17.87 12.43
CA GLU A 537 20.06 -16.42 12.23
C GLU A 537 19.79 -16.06 10.76
N ARG A 538 20.50 -16.68 9.80
CA ARG A 538 20.23 -16.49 8.36
C ARG A 538 18.80 -16.87 7.97
N GLN A 539 18.27 -17.95 8.55
CA GLN A 539 16.94 -18.45 8.23
C GLN A 539 15.82 -17.60 8.83
N LEU A 540 16.02 -17.04 10.02
CA LEU A 540 14.97 -16.32 10.75
C LEU A 540 14.96 -14.82 10.49
N LEU A 541 16.10 -14.20 10.17
CA LEU A 541 16.15 -12.77 9.91
C LEU A 541 15.55 -12.45 8.54
N THR A 542 14.48 -11.68 8.57
CA THR A 542 13.72 -11.23 7.40
C THR A 542 13.61 -9.71 7.42
N PRO A 543 13.46 -9.04 6.26
CA PRO A 543 13.42 -7.59 6.23
C PRO A 543 12.12 -7.07 6.86
N ARG A 544 12.23 -5.94 7.56
CA ARG A 544 11.08 -5.06 7.73
C ARG A 544 10.86 -4.34 6.40
N GLU A 545 9.86 -4.79 5.65
CA GLU A 545 9.62 -4.41 4.25
C GLU A 545 9.50 -2.90 4.08
N THR A 546 8.86 -2.21 5.03
CA THR A 546 8.76 -0.74 5.08
C THR A 546 10.14 -0.07 5.19
N MET A 547 11.07 -0.63 5.98
CA MET A 547 12.42 -0.08 6.12
C MET A 547 13.34 -0.45 4.97
N LEU A 548 13.14 -1.62 4.36
CA LEU A 548 13.79 -1.96 3.09
C LEU A 548 13.40 -0.97 1.99
N GLU A 549 12.11 -0.66 1.86
CA GLU A 549 11.66 0.38 0.95
C GLU A 549 12.31 1.72 1.26
N TYR A 550 12.32 2.13 2.54
CA TYR A 550 12.94 3.40 2.94
C TYR A 550 14.43 3.46 2.60
N PHE A 551 15.17 2.37 2.83
CA PHE A 551 16.56 2.23 2.47
C PHE A 551 16.78 2.37 0.95
N THR A 552 16.00 1.66 0.14
CA THR A 552 16.06 1.76 -1.32
C THR A 552 15.75 3.17 -1.79
N LEU A 553 14.71 3.81 -1.24
CA LEU A 553 14.38 5.20 -1.56
C LEU A 553 15.49 6.17 -1.16
N ALA A 554 16.16 5.95 -0.03
CA ALA A 554 17.28 6.79 0.39
C ALA A 554 18.46 6.73 -0.62
N LYS A 555 18.70 5.57 -1.23
CA LYS A 555 19.66 5.45 -2.35
C LYS A 555 19.19 6.21 -3.60
N ILE A 556 17.92 6.05 -3.97
CA ILE A 556 17.32 6.74 -5.12
C ILE A 556 17.42 8.27 -4.97
N HIS A 557 17.27 8.77 -3.75
CA HIS A 557 17.44 10.19 -3.39
C HIS A 557 18.89 10.58 -3.05
N HIS A 558 19.86 9.75 -3.44
CA HIS A 558 21.30 10.01 -3.33
C HIS A 558 21.79 10.38 -1.92
N LYS A 559 21.23 9.74 -0.89
CA LYS A 559 21.71 9.87 0.49
C LYS A 559 22.93 8.98 0.71
N ASN A 560 23.89 9.46 1.50
CA ASN A 560 24.96 8.60 2.00
C ASN A 560 24.39 7.72 3.10
N LEU A 561 24.54 6.41 2.95
CA LEU A 561 23.97 5.45 3.91
C LEU A 561 25.06 4.87 4.80
N PHE A 562 24.68 4.47 6.02
CA PHE A 562 25.48 3.60 6.88
C PHE A 562 24.57 2.73 7.74
N VAL A 563 25.12 1.66 8.28
CA VAL A 563 24.42 0.76 9.22
C VAL A 563 25.22 0.68 10.50
N ALA A 564 24.55 0.71 11.66
CA ALA A 564 25.22 0.62 12.95
C ALA A 564 24.41 -0.18 13.99
N SER A 565 25.01 -1.22 14.57
CA SER A 565 24.34 -2.10 15.53
C SER A 565 25.22 -2.45 16.72
N ASP A 566 24.63 -2.49 17.92
CA ASP A 566 25.26 -3.01 19.13
C ASP A 566 25.03 -4.53 19.16
N MET A 567 25.97 -5.31 18.62
CA MET A 567 25.81 -6.75 18.45
C MET A 567 27.13 -7.50 18.53
N TYR A 568 27.06 -8.77 18.97
CA TYR A 568 28.20 -9.70 19.01
C TYR A 568 28.44 -10.47 17.70
N LEU A 569 27.47 -10.46 16.77
CA LEU A 569 27.56 -11.18 15.50
C LEU A 569 28.56 -10.49 14.57
N PRO A 570 29.44 -11.25 13.88
CA PRO A 570 30.46 -10.65 13.01
C PRO A 570 29.88 -9.80 11.88
N GLU A 571 30.63 -8.78 11.45
CA GLU A 571 30.23 -7.89 10.35
C GLU A 571 29.93 -8.65 9.06
N ASP A 572 30.78 -9.60 8.67
CA ASP A 572 30.63 -10.37 7.43
C ASP A 572 29.32 -11.18 7.39
N LEU A 573 28.97 -11.81 8.52
CA LEU A 573 27.70 -12.55 8.64
C LEU A 573 26.50 -11.62 8.46
N LEU A 574 26.51 -10.45 9.08
CA LEU A 574 25.40 -9.49 9.00
C LEU A 574 25.31 -8.86 7.61
N LYS A 575 26.44 -8.62 6.93
CA LYS A 575 26.47 -8.19 5.54
C LYS A 575 25.81 -9.21 4.63
N ASP A 576 26.18 -10.48 4.75
CA ASP A 576 25.59 -11.57 3.96
C ASP A 576 24.07 -11.66 4.17
N ILE A 577 23.60 -11.55 5.41
CA ILE A 577 22.17 -11.58 5.75
C ILE A 577 21.44 -10.36 5.19
N LEU A 578 22.02 -9.16 5.26
CA LEU A 578 21.42 -7.96 4.68
C LEU A 578 21.30 -8.10 3.15
N ILE A 579 22.34 -8.57 2.47
CA ILE A 579 22.36 -8.79 1.02
C ILE A 579 21.29 -9.81 0.62
N SER A 580 21.23 -10.96 1.30
CA SER A 580 20.26 -12.01 0.99
C SER A 580 18.80 -11.57 1.19
N ASN A 581 18.57 -10.58 2.05
CA ASN A 581 17.25 -9.99 2.31
C ASN A 581 16.91 -8.78 1.41
N GLY A 582 17.80 -8.42 0.48
CA GLY A 582 17.55 -7.41 -0.55
C GLY A 582 18.17 -6.04 -0.28
N TYR A 583 19.00 -5.89 0.76
CA TYR A 583 19.71 -4.65 1.02
C TYR A 583 21.00 -4.56 0.21
N GLU A 584 21.10 -3.56 -0.65
CA GLU A 584 22.30 -3.32 -1.47
C GLU A 584 23.42 -2.62 -0.67
N ILE A 585 24.10 -3.36 0.20
CA ILE A 585 25.07 -2.84 1.18
C ILE A 585 26.55 -2.92 0.77
N ASN A 586 26.89 -3.47 -0.41
CA ASN A 586 28.29 -3.71 -0.81
C ASN A 586 29.21 -2.47 -0.74
N GLN A 587 28.65 -1.27 -0.93
CA GLN A 587 29.37 0.00 -0.89
C GLN A 587 28.97 0.86 0.32
N ILE A 588 28.23 0.28 1.28
CA ILE A 588 27.69 0.99 2.43
C ILE A 588 28.45 0.54 3.68
N PRO A 589 29.01 1.47 4.46
CA PRO A 589 29.67 1.15 5.71
C PRO A 589 28.72 0.47 6.70
N VAL A 590 29.16 -0.66 7.27
CA VAL A 590 28.46 -1.40 8.32
C VAL A 590 29.33 -1.39 9.57
N TYR A 591 28.77 -0.92 10.68
CA TYR A 591 29.48 -0.71 11.94
C TYR A 591 28.88 -1.59 13.03
N ILE A 592 29.60 -2.64 13.41
CA ILE A 592 29.17 -3.56 14.47
C ILE A 592 30.00 -3.33 15.73
N SER A 593 29.33 -3.16 16.87
CA SER A 593 30.01 -2.77 18.11
C SER A 593 31.17 -3.68 18.51
N CYS A 594 31.05 -5.00 18.29
CA CYS A 594 32.08 -5.97 18.68
C CYS A 594 33.38 -5.85 17.88
N GLU A 595 33.31 -5.40 16.63
CA GLU A 595 34.47 -5.20 15.75
C GLU A 595 35.28 -3.95 16.13
N TYR A 596 34.60 -2.95 16.71
CA TYR A 596 35.20 -1.66 17.07
C TYR A 596 35.40 -1.48 18.58
N ASN A 597 34.84 -2.37 19.41
CA ASN A 597 34.74 -2.22 20.87
C ASN A 597 34.17 -0.83 21.26
N LYS A 598 33.12 -0.40 20.54
CA LYS A 598 32.39 0.87 20.70
C LYS A 598 30.91 0.61 20.54
N VAL A 599 30.09 1.20 21.41
CA VAL A 599 28.64 0.96 21.44
C VAL A 599 27.85 2.25 21.20
N LYS A 600 26.66 2.13 20.62
CA LYS A 600 25.64 3.19 20.53
C LYS A 600 25.11 3.54 21.91
N TYR A 601 24.96 2.55 22.80
CA TYR A 601 24.44 2.74 24.16
C TYR A 601 25.13 3.85 24.97
N ASN A 602 26.44 4.08 24.76
CA ASN A 602 27.19 5.19 25.37
C ASN A 602 27.60 6.28 24.36
N GLY A 603 27.13 6.19 23.11
CA GLY A 603 27.38 7.14 22.03
C GLY A 603 28.75 7.04 21.37
N SER A 604 29.64 6.16 21.85
CA SER A 604 31.01 6.08 21.35
C SER A 604 31.10 5.59 19.90
N LEU A 605 30.16 4.73 19.46
CA LEU A 605 30.09 4.28 18.08
C LEU A 605 29.69 5.42 17.12
N PHE A 606 28.73 6.27 17.49
CA PHE A 606 28.36 7.43 16.66
C PHE A 606 29.52 8.40 16.48
N LYS A 607 30.28 8.69 17.55
CA LYS A 607 31.48 9.54 17.44
C LYS A 607 32.51 8.97 16.47
N LEU A 608 32.71 7.65 16.51
CA LEU A 608 33.60 6.96 15.58
C LEU A 608 33.10 7.12 14.13
N ILE A 609 31.82 6.87 13.88
CA ILE A 609 31.22 6.96 12.54
C ILE A 609 31.33 8.37 11.99
N LEU A 610 30.92 9.38 12.76
CA LEU A 610 30.99 10.78 12.34
C LEU A 610 32.43 11.19 11.98
N LEU A 611 33.40 10.75 12.77
CA LEU A 611 34.81 11.04 12.53
C LEU A 611 35.34 10.31 11.29
N LYS A 612 35.08 9.00 11.17
CA LYS A 612 35.62 8.15 10.12
C LYS A 612 35.03 8.46 8.75
N GLU A 613 33.73 8.76 8.70
CA GLU A 613 33.02 9.10 7.46
C GLU A 613 33.03 10.60 7.14
N GLY A 614 33.48 11.45 8.07
CA GLY A 614 33.45 12.91 7.91
C GLY A 614 32.03 13.49 7.85
N PHE A 615 31.07 12.84 8.50
CA PHE A 615 29.67 13.24 8.46
C PHE A 615 29.39 14.44 9.38
N ASP A 616 28.63 15.41 8.87
CA ASP A 616 28.04 16.49 9.66
C ASP A 616 26.85 15.93 10.46
N ALA A 617 26.98 15.91 11.78
CA ALA A 617 25.97 15.35 12.68
C ALA A 617 24.59 16.01 12.45
N SER A 618 24.54 17.33 12.26
CA SER A 618 23.28 18.08 12.07
C SER A 618 22.55 17.75 10.76
N LYS A 619 23.23 17.09 9.81
CA LYS A 619 22.72 16.65 8.51
C LYS A 619 22.61 15.12 8.40
N THR A 620 22.78 14.44 9.54
CA THR A 620 22.78 12.98 9.62
C THR A 620 21.57 12.53 10.44
N LEU A 621 20.71 11.73 9.82
CA LEU A 621 19.57 11.08 10.46
C LEU A 621 19.96 9.66 10.86
N PHE A 622 19.64 9.23 12.08
CA PHE A 622 19.72 7.83 12.49
C PHE A 622 18.32 7.28 12.80
N ILE A 623 18.01 6.08 12.30
CA ILE A 623 16.72 5.42 12.50
C ILE A 623 16.96 4.09 13.22
N GLY A 624 16.29 3.87 14.35
CA GLY A 624 16.42 2.62 15.11
C GLY A 624 15.29 2.38 16.11
N ASP A 625 15.23 1.17 16.64
CA ASP A 625 14.17 0.66 17.53
C ASP A 625 14.38 1.05 18.99
N ASN A 626 15.59 1.38 19.41
CA ASN A 626 15.90 1.59 20.80
C ASN A 626 15.91 3.08 21.15
N LEU A 627 14.93 3.52 21.94
CA LEU A 627 14.82 4.91 22.39
C LEU A 627 16.10 5.44 23.06
N LYS A 628 16.86 4.60 23.76
CA LYS A 628 18.08 5.01 24.44
C LYS A 628 19.28 5.03 23.50
N SER A 629 19.63 3.90 22.90
CA SER A 629 20.85 3.79 22.10
C SER A 629 20.72 4.44 20.72
N ASP A 630 19.54 4.40 20.08
CA ASP A 630 19.40 4.88 18.70
C ASP A 630 18.86 6.30 18.63
N VAL A 631 18.04 6.70 19.60
CA VAL A 631 17.41 8.03 19.58
C VAL A 631 18.12 8.99 20.52
N GLN A 632 18.11 8.72 21.82
CA GLN A 632 18.70 9.62 22.81
C GLN A 632 20.21 9.78 22.57
N ARG A 633 20.96 8.67 22.43
CA ARG A 633 22.41 8.75 22.25
C ARG A 633 22.85 9.28 20.89
N ALA A 634 22.08 9.07 19.82
CA ALA A 634 22.35 9.74 18.55
C ALA A 634 22.16 11.26 18.70
N THR A 635 21.06 11.68 19.32
CA THR A 635 20.75 13.10 19.58
C THR A 635 21.81 13.75 20.48
N ASP A 636 22.28 13.07 21.53
CA ASP A 636 23.37 13.53 22.42
C ASP A 636 24.67 13.79 21.65
N ASN A 637 24.87 13.14 20.50
CA ASN A 637 26.01 13.33 19.60
C ASN A 637 25.72 14.29 18.44
N GLY A 638 24.60 15.01 18.48
CA GLY A 638 24.22 16.03 17.51
C GLY A 638 23.54 15.52 16.24
N LEU A 639 23.25 14.21 16.15
CA LEU A 639 22.48 13.64 15.04
C LEU A 639 20.99 14.00 15.18
N LEU A 640 20.29 13.97 14.06
CA LEU A 640 18.84 13.80 14.05
C LEU A 640 18.54 12.32 14.28
N ALA A 641 17.48 12.01 15.01
CA ALA A 641 17.12 10.62 15.26
C ALA A 641 15.62 10.39 15.26
N GLU A 642 15.20 9.25 14.72
CA GLU A 642 13.80 8.84 14.66
C GLU A 642 13.64 7.43 15.22
N HIS A 643 12.70 7.29 16.15
CA HIS A 643 12.35 6.01 16.74
C HIS A 643 11.49 5.19 15.77
N TYR A 644 11.93 3.99 15.44
CA TYR A 644 11.20 3.01 14.66
C TYR A 644 10.82 1.80 15.53
N PRO A 645 9.68 1.82 16.23
CA PRO A 645 9.37 0.84 17.26
C PRO A 645 9.43 -0.61 16.78
N LYS A 646 9.82 -1.50 17.69
CA LYS A 646 9.71 -2.95 17.49
C LYS A 646 8.26 -3.32 17.21
N ALA A 647 8.05 -4.17 16.21
CA ALA A 647 6.72 -4.67 15.88
C ALA A 647 6.06 -5.37 17.09
N ILE A 648 6.82 -6.16 17.85
CA ILE A 648 6.32 -6.86 19.03
C ILE A 648 5.90 -5.91 20.16
N ASP A 649 6.55 -4.76 20.30
CA ASP A 649 6.21 -3.79 21.35
C ASP A 649 4.94 -3.02 20.98
N GLU A 650 4.70 -2.72 19.71
CA GLU A 650 3.41 -2.20 19.25
C GLU A 650 2.30 -3.25 19.42
N PHE A 651 2.58 -4.51 19.09
CA PHE A 651 1.61 -5.58 19.25
C PHE A 651 1.21 -5.79 20.72
N ARG A 652 2.15 -5.68 21.66
CA ARG A 652 1.89 -5.73 23.11
C ARG A 652 0.97 -4.63 23.63
N LYS A 653 0.78 -3.53 22.89
CA LYS A 653 -0.16 -2.45 23.26
C LYS A 653 -1.60 -2.75 22.84
N THR A 654 -1.84 -3.81 22.08
CA THR A 654 -3.19 -4.20 21.67
C THR A 654 -3.98 -4.78 22.84
N ASN A 655 -5.32 -4.79 22.73
CA ASN A 655 -6.22 -5.29 23.77
C ASN A 655 -5.96 -6.76 24.15
N LEU A 656 -5.41 -7.56 23.22
CA LEU A 656 -5.11 -8.98 23.41
C LEU A 656 -4.11 -9.26 24.54
N PHE A 657 -3.15 -8.37 24.76
CA PHE A 657 -2.11 -8.55 25.79
C PHE A 657 -2.55 -8.07 27.17
N LYS A 658 -3.78 -7.56 27.32
CA LYS A 658 -4.32 -7.27 28.64
C LYS A 658 -4.49 -8.57 29.44
N PRO A 659 -4.18 -8.58 30.74
CA PRO A 659 -4.21 -9.79 31.57
C PRO A 659 -5.58 -10.50 31.57
N ASP A 660 -6.66 -9.73 31.49
CA ASP A 660 -8.06 -10.17 31.47
C ASP A 660 -8.56 -10.68 30.11
N VAL A 661 -7.72 -10.60 29.06
CA VAL A 661 -8.04 -11.11 27.72
C VAL A 661 -7.23 -12.38 27.40
N LEU A 662 -6.00 -12.23 26.88
CA LEU A 662 -5.08 -13.35 26.60
C LEU A 662 -3.67 -13.09 27.13
N GLY A 663 -3.45 -11.98 27.85
CA GLY A 663 -2.12 -11.57 28.32
C GLY A 663 -1.42 -12.60 29.20
N PHE A 664 -2.18 -13.39 29.98
CA PHE A 664 -1.61 -14.50 30.76
C PHE A 664 -1.07 -15.62 29.87
N VAL A 665 -1.82 -16.01 28.83
CA VAL A 665 -1.43 -17.07 27.88
C VAL A 665 -0.19 -16.67 27.08
N TYR A 666 -0.09 -15.39 26.70
CA TYR A 666 0.99 -14.89 25.85
C TYR A 666 2.27 -14.52 26.60
N LYS A 667 2.25 -14.36 27.92
CA LYS A 667 3.45 -14.10 28.73
C LYS A 667 4.26 -15.37 29.04
N GLU A 668 3.58 -16.49 29.22
CA GLU A 668 4.17 -17.72 29.77
C GLU A 668 4.66 -18.71 28.69
N ASN A 669 4.29 -18.52 27.41
CA ASN A 669 4.54 -19.51 26.36
C ASN A 669 5.51 -19.01 25.28
N PHE A 670 6.43 -19.90 24.89
CA PHE A 670 7.21 -19.76 23.67
C PHE A 670 6.27 -19.68 22.47
N SER A 671 6.30 -18.58 21.72
CA SER A 671 5.31 -18.33 20.68
C SER A 671 5.87 -17.58 19.48
N PHE A 672 6.50 -18.35 18.58
CA PHE A 672 6.97 -17.85 17.28
C PHE A 672 5.82 -17.21 16.47
N TYR A 673 4.61 -17.77 16.57
CA TYR A 673 3.47 -17.27 15.80
C TYR A 673 3.10 -15.84 16.20
N LEU A 674 3.27 -15.42 17.46
CA LEU A 674 3.05 -14.03 17.88
C LEU A 674 4.09 -13.08 17.27
N GLY A 675 5.34 -13.52 17.13
CA GLY A 675 6.39 -12.75 16.45
C GLY A 675 6.07 -12.53 14.97
N MET A 676 5.66 -13.59 14.26
CA MET A 676 5.21 -13.50 12.86
C MET A 676 4.03 -12.53 12.69
N ILE A 677 3.04 -12.66 13.57
CA ILE A 677 1.85 -11.83 13.64
C ILE A 677 2.21 -10.36 13.89
N ALA A 678 3.11 -10.09 14.83
CA ALA A 678 3.56 -8.75 15.16
C ALA A 678 4.26 -8.10 13.96
N ASN A 679 5.23 -8.80 13.39
CA ASN A 679 6.00 -8.31 12.24
C ASN A 679 5.09 -8.04 11.04
N LYS A 680 4.05 -8.85 10.83
CA LYS A 680 3.08 -8.62 9.75
C LYS A 680 2.20 -7.38 9.98
N LEU A 681 1.65 -7.22 11.18
CA LEU A 681 0.73 -6.12 11.46
C LEU A 681 1.41 -4.78 11.67
N PHE A 682 2.61 -4.79 12.22
CA PHE A 682 3.35 -3.59 12.57
C PHE A 682 4.65 -3.49 11.78
N ASP A 683 4.73 -4.07 10.57
CA ASP A 683 5.87 -3.87 9.67
C ASP A 683 6.19 -2.37 9.54
N ASN A 684 5.19 -1.57 9.16
CA ASN A 684 5.09 -0.16 9.51
C ASN A 684 4.43 -0.02 10.91
N PRO A 685 5.16 0.41 11.95
CA PRO A 685 4.65 0.50 13.31
C PRO A 685 3.75 1.72 13.56
N PHE A 686 3.60 2.62 12.57
CA PHE A 686 2.86 3.87 12.71
C PHE A 686 1.43 3.80 12.16
N VAL A 687 0.99 2.61 11.76
CA VAL A 687 -0.37 2.38 11.28
C VAL A 687 -1.40 2.67 12.39
N PRO A 688 -2.53 3.33 12.07
CA PRO A 688 -3.62 3.47 13.02
C PRO A 688 -4.15 2.11 13.46
N PHE A 689 -4.32 1.91 14.76
CA PHE A 689 -4.86 0.68 15.34
C PHE A 689 -5.83 1.03 16.47
N ASP A 690 -7.02 0.45 16.45
CA ASP A 690 -8.03 0.61 17.50
C ASP A 690 -7.70 -0.33 18.68
N HIS A 691 -7.00 0.24 19.66
CA HIS A 691 -6.60 -0.47 20.88
C HIS A 691 -7.77 -0.77 21.83
N LYS A 692 -8.99 -0.32 21.54
CA LYS A 692 -10.18 -0.66 22.34
C LYS A 692 -10.71 -2.06 21.99
N THR A 693 -10.47 -2.53 20.78
CA THR A 693 -10.93 -3.84 20.32
C THR A 693 -9.78 -4.83 20.21
N SER A 694 -10.08 -6.12 20.26
CA SER A 694 -9.08 -7.20 20.18
C SER A 694 -8.60 -7.48 18.75
N ILE A 695 -9.37 -7.04 17.74
CA ILE A 695 -9.14 -7.35 16.32
C ILE A 695 -9.19 -6.10 15.44
N ASN A 696 -8.96 -4.92 16.02
CA ASN A 696 -9.06 -3.64 15.31
C ASN A 696 -10.45 -3.33 14.71
N ASN A 697 -11.52 -4.12 14.88
CA ASN A 697 -12.72 -4.10 14.02
C ASN A 697 -12.50 -4.60 12.58
N SER A 698 -11.49 -5.46 12.38
CA SER A 698 -11.19 -6.11 11.12
C SER A 698 -11.56 -7.60 11.16
N SER A 699 -12.45 -8.03 10.26
CA SER A 699 -12.75 -9.44 10.04
C SER A 699 -11.55 -10.23 9.51
N ALA A 700 -10.65 -9.56 8.78
CA ALA A 700 -9.40 -10.17 8.32
C ALA A 700 -8.49 -10.51 9.51
N LEU A 701 -8.41 -9.65 10.54
CA LEU A 701 -7.66 -9.97 11.76
C LEU A 701 -8.32 -11.10 12.57
N LEU A 702 -9.64 -11.19 12.60
CA LEU A 702 -10.31 -12.35 13.22
C LEU A 702 -9.83 -13.67 12.59
N GLY A 703 -9.70 -13.70 11.26
CA GLY A 703 -9.10 -14.82 10.53
C GLY A 703 -7.60 -15.00 10.81
N TYR A 704 -6.81 -13.95 10.67
CA TYR A 704 -5.33 -14.02 10.73
C TYR A 704 -4.77 -14.21 12.15
N TYR A 705 -5.32 -13.52 13.15
CA TYR A 705 -4.84 -13.55 14.55
C TYR A 705 -5.42 -14.68 15.39
N ILE A 706 -6.69 -15.01 15.20
CA ILE A 706 -7.41 -15.89 16.13
C ILE A 706 -7.65 -17.26 15.48
N PHE A 707 -8.40 -17.30 14.38
CA PHE A 707 -8.78 -18.58 13.77
C PHE A 707 -7.62 -19.25 13.02
N GLY A 708 -6.72 -18.49 12.40
CA GLY A 708 -5.59 -19.00 11.66
C GLY A 708 -4.68 -19.90 12.51
N PRO A 709 -4.11 -19.39 13.63
CA PRO A 709 -3.32 -20.21 14.55
C PRO A 709 -4.10 -21.41 15.10
N LEU A 710 -5.38 -21.23 15.45
CA LEU A 710 -6.23 -22.33 15.94
C LEU A 710 -6.37 -23.46 14.91
N VAL A 711 -6.73 -23.11 13.66
CA VAL A 711 -6.91 -24.08 12.57
C VAL A 711 -5.58 -24.75 12.22
N LEU A 712 -4.48 -23.99 12.19
CA LEU A 712 -3.16 -24.54 11.94
C LEU A 712 -2.74 -25.54 13.02
N SER A 713 -2.91 -25.19 14.30
CA SER A 713 -2.61 -26.08 15.43
C SER A 713 -3.46 -27.35 15.41
N LEU A 714 -4.76 -27.23 15.13
CA LEU A 714 -5.66 -28.37 15.00
C LEU A 714 -5.24 -29.29 13.84
N THR A 715 -4.92 -28.71 12.68
CA THR A 715 -4.49 -29.46 11.50
C THR A 715 -3.15 -30.14 11.74
N HIS A 716 -2.20 -29.46 12.38
CA HIS A 716 -0.91 -30.03 12.75
C HIS A 716 -1.09 -31.20 13.73
N TRP A 717 -1.91 -31.04 14.75
CA TRP A 717 -2.24 -32.12 15.69
C TRP A 717 -2.83 -33.32 14.95
N LEU A 718 -3.79 -33.10 14.04
CA LEU A 718 -4.37 -34.17 13.21
C LEU A 718 -3.29 -34.92 12.42
N ILE A 719 -2.38 -34.19 11.78
CA ILE A 719 -1.28 -34.78 10.99
C ILE A 719 -0.36 -35.63 11.88
N GLN A 720 0.05 -35.12 13.05
CA GLN A 720 0.93 -35.85 13.96
C GLN A 720 0.32 -37.17 14.44
N ASN A 721 -1.01 -37.21 14.60
CA ASN A 721 -1.74 -38.40 15.05
C ASN A 721 -2.12 -39.36 13.91
N THR A 722 -1.92 -39.00 12.64
CA THR A 722 -2.37 -39.81 11.49
C THR A 722 -1.26 -40.21 10.53
N LYS A 723 -0.17 -39.42 10.44
CA LYS A 723 0.93 -39.65 9.47
C LYS A 723 1.65 -41.00 9.63
N ASN A 724 1.68 -41.55 10.84
CA ASN A 724 2.36 -42.82 11.15
C ASN A 724 1.37 -43.97 11.38
N SER A 725 0.10 -43.79 11.03
CA SER A 725 -0.95 -44.79 11.20
C SER A 725 -1.32 -45.42 9.86
N ASN A 726 -1.96 -46.59 9.88
CA ASN A 726 -2.42 -47.28 8.67
C ASN A 726 -3.74 -46.70 8.11
N TYR A 727 -3.96 -45.39 8.25
CA TYR A 727 -5.18 -44.75 7.73
C TYR A 727 -5.01 -44.44 6.24
N GLU A 728 -5.87 -45.00 5.40
CA GLU A 728 -5.87 -44.70 3.97
C GLU A 728 -6.48 -43.31 3.67
N LYS A 729 -7.48 -42.89 4.46
CA LYS A 729 -8.27 -41.68 4.22
C LYS A 729 -8.62 -40.96 5.52
N ILE A 730 -8.74 -39.64 5.43
CA ILE A 730 -9.33 -38.78 6.46
C ILE A 730 -10.60 -38.12 5.88
N LEU A 731 -11.73 -38.32 6.55
CA LEU A 731 -13.01 -37.77 6.15
C LEU A 731 -13.26 -36.43 6.85
N PHE A 732 -13.30 -35.36 6.08
CA PHE A 732 -13.58 -34.01 6.53
C PHE A 732 -15.07 -33.71 6.32
N SER A 733 -15.85 -33.67 7.40
CA SER A 733 -17.31 -33.44 7.31
C SER A 733 -17.64 -32.04 6.79
N SER A 734 -18.62 -31.97 5.89
CA SER A 734 -19.07 -30.67 5.36
C SER A 734 -19.56 -29.73 6.46
N ARG A 735 -19.49 -28.42 6.19
CA ARG A 735 -19.88 -27.28 7.06
C ARG A 735 -18.82 -26.84 8.06
N ASP A 736 -18.33 -27.75 8.90
CA ASP A 736 -17.46 -27.38 10.02
C ASP A 736 -15.96 -27.49 9.67
N SER A 737 -15.61 -28.36 8.71
CA SER A 737 -14.20 -28.70 8.46
C SER A 737 -13.63 -28.16 7.15
N ARG A 738 -14.35 -27.29 6.41
CA ARG A 738 -13.88 -26.80 5.10
C ARG A 738 -12.49 -26.16 5.18
N VAL A 739 -12.31 -25.22 6.12
CA VAL A 739 -11.02 -24.54 6.29
C VAL A 739 -9.92 -25.51 6.72
N VAL A 740 -10.23 -26.48 7.60
CA VAL A 740 -9.26 -27.51 8.03
C VAL A 740 -8.87 -28.42 6.87
N PHE A 741 -9.82 -28.80 6.01
CA PHE A 741 -9.58 -29.57 4.79
C PHE A 741 -8.67 -28.82 3.84
N ASP A 742 -8.95 -27.54 3.59
CA ASP A 742 -8.14 -26.70 2.70
C ASP A 742 -6.70 -26.53 3.24
N VAL A 743 -6.55 -26.27 4.54
CA VAL A 743 -5.22 -26.18 5.20
C VAL A 743 -4.48 -27.51 5.21
N TYR A 744 -5.18 -28.63 5.47
CA TYR A 744 -4.57 -29.97 5.43
C TYR A 744 -4.04 -30.29 4.04
N ASN A 745 -4.81 -30.00 2.99
CA ASN A 745 -4.39 -30.23 1.61
C ASN A 745 -3.18 -29.38 1.24
N TYR A 746 -3.20 -28.10 1.62
CA TYR A 746 -2.07 -27.19 1.41
C TYR A 746 -0.80 -27.69 2.11
N ILE A 747 -0.90 -28.12 3.37
CA ILE A 747 0.25 -28.69 4.11
C ILE A 747 0.72 -30.01 3.49
N ASN A 748 -0.20 -30.89 3.08
CA ASN A 748 0.15 -32.17 2.48
C ASN A 748 0.91 -31.99 1.16
N ASP A 749 0.45 -31.05 0.33
CA ASP A 749 1.09 -30.66 -0.93
C ASP A 749 2.48 -30.05 -0.68
N THR A 750 2.56 -29.04 0.17
CA THR A 750 3.77 -28.21 0.32
C THR A 750 4.86 -28.80 1.21
N LEU A 751 4.51 -29.54 2.28
CA LEU A 751 5.47 -30.03 3.28
C LEU A 751 5.67 -31.54 3.26
N TYR A 752 4.67 -32.29 2.79
CA TYR A 752 4.69 -33.75 2.82
C TYR A 752 4.66 -34.40 1.44
N ASN A 753 4.70 -33.63 0.34
CA ASN A 753 4.70 -34.16 -1.03
C ASN A 753 3.62 -35.23 -1.25
N HIS A 754 2.40 -34.97 -0.77
CA HIS A 754 1.25 -35.88 -0.82
C HIS A 754 1.39 -37.21 -0.07
N GLN A 755 2.30 -37.33 0.90
CA GLN A 755 2.51 -38.56 1.68
C GLN A 755 1.51 -38.76 2.83
N LEU A 756 0.70 -37.75 3.17
CA LEU A 756 -0.32 -37.90 4.22
C LEU A 756 -1.55 -38.66 3.71
N PRO A 757 -2.36 -39.27 4.60
CA PRO A 757 -3.61 -39.94 4.22
C PRO A 757 -4.51 -39.09 3.32
N LYS A 758 -5.20 -39.74 2.37
CA LYS A 758 -6.04 -39.02 1.39
C LYS A 758 -7.19 -38.30 2.08
N SER A 759 -7.24 -36.99 1.93
CA SER A 759 -8.35 -36.17 2.41
C SER A 759 -9.58 -36.36 1.51
N VAL A 760 -10.76 -36.44 2.13
CA VAL A 760 -12.04 -36.49 1.42
C VAL A 760 -13.00 -35.52 2.08
N TYR A 761 -13.49 -34.54 1.32
CA TYR A 761 -14.56 -33.66 1.78
C TYR A 761 -15.90 -34.38 1.68
N PHE A 762 -16.44 -34.78 2.83
CA PHE A 762 -17.58 -35.67 2.97
C PHE A 762 -18.86 -34.88 3.27
N TYR A 763 -19.82 -34.89 2.34
CA TYR A 763 -21.10 -34.22 2.52
C TYR A 763 -22.00 -34.99 3.50
N ILE A 764 -22.22 -34.41 4.68
CA ILE A 764 -23.10 -34.98 5.71
C ILE A 764 -24.25 -34.03 6.05
N SER A 765 -25.43 -34.59 6.35
CA SER A 765 -26.59 -33.79 6.77
C SER A 765 -26.46 -33.34 8.23
N ARG A 766 -27.08 -32.21 8.60
CA ARG A 766 -27.12 -31.75 10.00
C ARG A 766 -27.64 -32.84 10.92
N THR A 767 -28.74 -33.47 10.50
CA THR A 767 -29.46 -34.48 11.28
C THR A 767 -28.59 -35.67 11.63
N ALA A 768 -27.72 -36.12 10.70
CA ALA A 768 -26.81 -37.23 10.94
C ALA A 768 -25.72 -36.92 11.99
N THR A 769 -25.41 -35.63 12.22
CA THR A 769 -24.45 -35.22 13.26
C THR A 769 -25.09 -34.97 14.63
N LEU A 770 -26.41 -34.75 14.70
CA LEU A 770 -27.13 -34.37 15.94
C LEU A 770 -27.01 -35.42 17.06
N SER A 771 -27.00 -36.70 16.72
CA SER A 771 -26.91 -37.80 17.71
C SER A 771 -25.56 -37.80 18.45
N ALA A 772 -24.46 -37.44 17.77
CA ALA A 772 -23.13 -37.29 18.40
C ALA A 772 -23.11 -36.13 19.42
N TYR A 773 -23.90 -35.09 19.16
CA TYR A 773 -24.06 -33.92 20.02
C TYR A 773 -25.04 -34.12 21.19
N ASN A 774 -25.79 -35.21 21.20
CA ASN A 774 -26.74 -35.55 22.26
C ASN A 774 -26.14 -36.42 23.38
N ASN A 775 -24.90 -36.89 23.24
CA ASN A 775 -24.21 -37.62 24.29
C ASN A 775 -23.81 -36.69 25.44
N LYS A 776 -24.42 -36.88 26.62
CA LYS A 776 -24.17 -36.07 27.83
C LYS A 776 -22.70 -36.05 28.27
N ALA A 777 -21.93 -37.10 28.00
CA ALA A 777 -20.50 -37.16 28.33
C ALA A 777 -19.62 -36.33 27.37
N LEU A 778 -20.10 -36.05 26.15
CA LEU A 778 -19.41 -35.27 25.12
C LEU A 778 -19.92 -33.80 25.05
N LYS A 779 -20.87 -33.44 25.92
CA LYS A 779 -21.56 -32.13 25.94
C LYS A 779 -20.68 -30.94 26.34
N GLY A 780 -19.49 -31.21 26.88
CA GLY A 780 -18.56 -30.19 27.39
C GLY A 780 -17.83 -29.39 26.31
N THR A 781 -17.88 -29.82 25.05
CA THR A 781 -17.16 -29.17 23.94
C THR A 781 -18.16 -28.55 22.95
N LEU A 782 -18.08 -27.22 22.84
CA LEU A 782 -18.82 -26.29 21.96
C LEU A 782 -20.37 -26.21 22.03
N LEU A 783 -21.13 -27.28 22.25
CA LEU A 783 -22.60 -27.20 22.17
C LEU A 783 -23.29 -26.53 23.36
N SER A 784 -22.67 -26.49 24.53
CA SER A 784 -23.18 -25.68 25.64
C SER A 784 -23.19 -24.17 25.32
N LEU A 785 -22.37 -23.71 24.36
CA LEU A 785 -22.37 -22.33 23.85
C LEU A 785 -23.37 -22.10 22.70
N TYR A 786 -23.64 -23.12 21.87
CA TYR A 786 -24.61 -23.00 20.77
C TYR A 786 -26.07 -22.92 21.23
N ASN A 787 -26.34 -23.27 22.49
CA ASN A 787 -27.63 -23.02 23.13
C ASN A 787 -27.68 -21.65 23.85
N SER A 788 -26.72 -20.75 23.57
CA SER A 788 -26.86 -19.36 23.97
C SER A 788 -28.04 -18.74 23.22
N LYS A 789 -28.92 -18.05 23.95
CA LYS A 789 -30.00 -17.23 23.37
C LYS A 789 -29.47 -16.01 22.59
N LEU A 790 -28.19 -16.01 22.21
CA LEU A 790 -27.51 -14.97 21.47
C LEU A 790 -27.47 -15.42 20.02
N ASN A 791 -28.23 -14.75 19.16
CA ASN A 791 -28.03 -14.92 17.73
C ASN A 791 -26.64 -14.38 17.36
N VAL A 792 -26.11 -14.79 16.20
CA VAL A 792 -24.80 -14.37 15.68
C VAL A 792 -24.60 -12.85 15.78
N LYS A 793 -25.67 -12.07 15.56
CA LYS A 793 -25.66 -10.61 15.74
C LYS A 793 -25.26 -10.20 17.16
N LYS A 794 -25.89 -10.73 18.22
CA LYS A 794 -25.52 -10.39 19.61
C LYS A 794 -24.11 -10.84 20.00
N PHE A 795 -23.60 -11.94 19.44
CA PHE A 795 -22.22 -12.37 19.67
C PHE A 795 -21.22 -11.43 18.95
N LEU A 796 -21.50 -11.07 17.70
CA LEU A 796 -20.72 -10.09 16.96
C LEU A 796 -20.76 -8.72 17.64
N ASP A 797 -21.93 -8.28 18.13
CA ASP A 797 -22.07 -7.04 18.92
C ASP A 797 -21.21 -7.10 20.19
N TYR A 798 -21.03 -8.27 20.81
CA TYR A 798 -20.20 -8.42 22.01
C TYR A 798 -18.69 -8.46 21.70
N VAL A 799 -18.29 -8.95 20.52
CA VAL A 799 -16.87 -9.08 20.12
C VAL A 799 -16.36 -7.84 19.36
N LEU A 800 -17.27 -7.07 18.75
CA LEU A 800 -16.97 -5.87 17.95
C LEU A 800 -17.15 -4.54 18.73
N ILE A 801 -17.58 -4.58 19.99
CA ILE A 801 -17.61 -3.43 20.92
C ILE A 801 -16.43 -3.57 21.88
#